data_AF-A0A239PZK9-F1
#
_entry.id   AF-A0A239PZK9-F1
#
_cell.length_a   1.000
_cell.length_b   1.000
_cell.length_c   1.000
_cell.angle_alpha   90.00
_cell.angle_beta   90.00
_cell.angle_gamma   90.00
#
_symmetry.space_group_name_H-M   'P 1'
#
loop_
_entity.id
_entity.type
_entity.pdbx_description
1 polymer ?
#
loop_
_entity_poly.entity_id
_entity_poly.type
_entity_poly.pdbx_seq_one_letter_code
_entity_poly.pdbx_strand_id
1 'polypeptide(L)'
;MKAVRFRIQNYRNIDDSGWIPLERVTNFVGRNESGKTALLKALHKFNPATPEPYDPQREFPRDRYTRDYIAKGSKGGDWPVCSVAFALPDGLKTEIAALLEPGQAAPNEAVVTRYYDNSLLFEYEPEIDEKDLTSDSIVKALGTFAGSARRLAAPAPEQEEATAALRTALAEWATGWQDKLKAAGDLRNAEGAKLLGALRSESEKKSNPQTADMVEALQTAITPVLEAATRGPVPDRIDGLIKAKLPVLIYFEDYGVLDSAIWLPRFLEDLARDKTDARVRTISAMFRHVGLDPKEIADLGAEEAQNTRKQGNQPSADVIAKDQRRKEERAIRLNSASLDISKRFSAWWSQRRHKIRYHADGDYFRIWIADDRRPDVEIELEARSKGFQWFFSFYLVFLVESEEGHKDAILLLDEPGLHLHPTAQQELITFFENLSEKNQLLYSTHSPFLIDGEHLHRVRPVTEDDTGHSHISVETWPKDRETIFPLQAAAGYAMVRGLFRHTKNVLVEGMSDYYYLHALSQQCGATKRAALPADIYITACGGTKLVGQFASLFLAQEVRPLVLLDGDDAGRVRRDALMKELYAGHDSGILMLDDVLGRAGQEVEVEDILGEDIILPAVKAVVGKAIKLTDADRKAGSLPSAIKAAAKRQGIDLPDGWKASVAIHLVSEWAEKRTQLPDPVLAQAETLFKGIAERFTAGLSTGVQTTAEGRRARAAS
;
A
#
# COMPACT_ATOMS: atom_id res chain seq x y z
N MET A 1 -4.97 12.97 6.75
CA MET A 1 -6.21 12.17 6.52
C MET A 1 -5.82 10.95 5.72
N LYS A 2 -6.47 9.79 5.95
CA LYS A 2 -6.10 8.54 5.25
C LYS A 2 -7.23 8.11 4.31
N ALA A 3 -6.92 7.79 3.05
CA ALA A 3 -7.89 7.22 2.12
C ALA A 3 -8.13 5.74 2.47
N VAL A 4 -9.40 5.37 2.63
CA VAL A 4 -9.85 4.02 3.04
C VAL A 4 -10.29 3.21 1.83
N ARG A 5 -11.00 3.85 0.90
CA ARG A 5 -11.50 3.24 -0.33
C ARG A 5 -11.75 4.32 -1.37
N PHE A 6 -11.76 3.93 -2.64
CA PHE A 6 -12.10 4.84 -3.74
C PHE A 6 -12.97 4.14 -4.79
N ARG A 7 -13.65 4.93 -5.62
CA ARG A 7 -14.49 4.47 -6.73
C ARG A 7 -14.29 5.40 -7.92
N ILE A 8 -14.02 4.82 -9.08
CA ILE A 8 -13.91 5.53 -10.36
C ILE A 8 -15.15 5.25 -11.19
N GLN A 9 -15.71 6.29 -11.78
CA GLN A 9 -16.90 6.22 -12.61
C GLN A 9 -16.71 7.05 -13.89
N ASN A 10 -17.36 6.64 -14.97
CA ASN A 10 -17.40 7.38 -16.23
C ASN A 10 -16.02 7.85 -16.71
N TYR A 11 -14.99 6.99 -16.68
CA TYR A 11 -13.62 7.36 -17.04
C TYR A 11 -12.97 6.33 -17.98
N ARG A 12 -12.72 6.72 -19.23
CA ARG A 12 -12.12 5.91 -20.30
C ARG A 12 -12.87 4.59 -20.48
N ASN A 13 -12.22 3.46 -20.18
CA ASN A 13 -12.82 2.12 -20.24
C ASN A 13 -13.44 1.68 -18.90
N ILE A 14 -13.51 2.56 -17.90
CA ILE A 14 -14.16 2.30 -16.60
C ILE A 14 -15.53 2.97 -16.59
N ASP A 15 -16.60 2.17 -16.62
CA ASP A 15 -17.95 2.66 -16.37
C ASP A 15 -18.17 2.89 -14.88
N ASP A 16 -17.88 1.88 -14.07
CA ASP A 16 -17.93 1.92 -12.62
C ASP A 16 -17.01 0.85 -12.02
N SER A 17 -16.03 1.26 -11.23
CA SER A 17 -15.10 0.33 -10.58
C SER A 17 -15.69 -0.40 -9.37
N GLY A 18 -16.83 0.07 -8.85
CA GLY A 18 -17.25 -0.21 -7.47
C GLY A 18 -16.28 0.39 -6.44
N TRP A 19 -16.55 0.17 -5.16
CA TRP A 19 -15.66 0.60 -4.09
C TRP A 19 -14.46 -0.35 -3.95
N ILE A 20 -13.27 0.20 -4.13
CA ILE A 20 -12.00 -0.52 -4.01
C ILE A 20 -11.38 -0.19 -2.64
N PRO A 21 -11.23 -1.17 -1.73
CA PRO A 21 -10.59 -0.95 -0.44
C PRO A 21 -9.08 -0.77 -0.60
N LEU A 22 -8.54 0.22 0.10
CA LEU A 22 -7.14 0.60 0.10
C LEU A 22 -6.41 0.11 1.34
N GLU A 23 -5.24 -0.46 1.11
CA GLU A 23 -4.28 -0.79 2.15
C GLU A 23 -3.18 0.29 2.24
N ARG A 24 -2.23 0.11 3.16
CA ARG A 24 -1.01 0.92 3.20
C ARG A 24 -0.22 0.83 1.88
N VAL A 25 -0.13 -0.39 1.35
CA VAL A 25 0.39 -0.70 0.01
C VAL A 25 -0.68 -1.48 -0.74
N THR A 26 -1.16 -0.97 -1.87
CA THR A 26 -2.16 -1.64 -2.72
C THR A 26 -1.56 -1.90 -4.10
N ASN A 27 -1.72 -3.11 -4.63
CA ASN A 27 -1.16 -3.50 -5.93
C ASN A 27 -2.28 -3.86 -6.91
N PHE A 28 -2.32 -3.21 -8.08
CA PHE A 28 -3.23 -3.52 -9.17
C PHE A 28 -2.56 -4.45 -10.18
N VAL A 29 -3.10 -5.65 -10.34
CA VAL A 29 -2.50 -6.69 -11.19
C VAL A 29 -3.44 -7.07 -12.31
N GLY A 30 -2.95 -7.10 -13.53
CA GLY A 30 -3.78 -7.40 -14.70
C GLY A 30 -2.98 -7.28 -15.99
N ARG A 31 -3.49 -7.87 -17.08
CA ARG A 31 -2.87 -7.81 -18.41
C ARG A 31 -2.66 -6.37 -18.88
N ASN A 32 -1.85 -6.19 -19.92
CA ASN A 32 -1.76 -4.89 -20.59
C ASN A 32 -3.14 -4.46 -21.07
N GLU A 33 -3.41 -3.15 -21.06
CA GLU A 33 -4.67 -2.54 -21.52
C GLU A 33 -5.91 -2.85 -20.67
N SER A 34 -5.81 -3.67 -19.62
CA SER A 34 -6.91 -4.01 -18.68
C SER A 34 -7.50 -2.82 -17.91
N GLY A 35 -6.90 -1.62 -17.97
CA GLY A 35 -7.39 -0.41 -17.29
C GLY A 35 -6.59 0.05 -16.06
N LYS A 36 -5.49 -0.62 -15.70
CA LYS A 36 -4.66 -0.24 -14.53
C LYS A 36 -4.17 1.21 -14.58
N THR A 37 -3.61 1.63 -15.71
CA THR A 37 -3.18 3.02 -15.96
C THR A 37 -4.36 3.99 -15.92
N ALA A 38 -5.51 3.60 -16.47
CA ALA A 38 -6.71 4.44 -16.44
C ALA A 38 -7.18 4.67 -14.98
N LEU A 39 -7.17 3.63 -14.15
CA LEU A 39 -7.51 3.68 -12.75
C LEU A 39 -6.59 4.62 -11.96
N LEU A 40 -5.26 4.47 -12.12
CA LEU A 40 -4.28 5.33 -11.44
C LEU A 40 -4.38 6.79 -11.90
N LYS A 41 -4.53 7.06 -13.20
CA LYS A 41 -4.70 8.43 -13.74
C LYS A 41 -6.01 9.07 -13.26
N ALA A 42 -7.10 8.31 -13.22
CA ALA A 42 -8.37 8.80 -12.71
C ALA A 42 -8.22 9.22 -11.25
N LEU A 43 -7.59 8.38 -10.42
CA LEU A 43 -7.36 8.69 -9.01
C LEU A 43 -6.41 9.89 -8.84
N HIS A 44 -5.29 9.96 -9.56
CA HIS A 44 -4.33 11.09 -9.52
C HIS A 44 -5.00 12.45 -9.63
N LYS A 45 -5.85 12.62 -10.65
CA LYS A 45 -6.56 13.86 -10.96
C LYS A 45 -7.58 14.29 -9.89
N PHE A 46 -7.85 13.45 -8.89
CA PHE A 46 -8.71 13.80 -7.78
C PHE A 46 -8.15 14.94 -6.91
N ASN A 47 -6.84 14.97 -6.65
CA ASN A 47 -6.19 16.06 -5.91
C ASN A 47 -4.68 16.10 -6.20
N PRO A 48 -4.28 16.39 -7.46
CA PRO A 48 -2.88 16.30 -7.89
C PRO A 48 -2.06 17.47 -7.33
N ALA A 49 -0.74 17.25 -7.16
CA ALA A 49 0.20 18.29 -6.70
C ALA A 49 0.21 19.50 -7.65
N THR A 50 0.19 19.23 -8.95
CA THR A 50 0.00 20.24 -10.01
C THR A 50 -1.42 20.14 -10.56
N PRO A 51 -2.20 21.24 -10.62
CA PRO A 51 -3.58 21.19 -11.09
C PRO A 51 -3.72 20.57 -12.48
N GLU A 52 -4.45 19.46 -12.56
CA GLU A 52 -4.72 18.72 -13.79
C GLU A 52 -6.19 18.26 -13.79
N PRO A 53 -7.14 19.11 -14.24
CA PRO A 53 -8.55 18.76 -14.23
C PRO A 53 -8.87 17.62 -15.20
N TYR A 54 -10.02 16.98 -15.00
CA TYR A 54 -10.55 15.99 -15.94
C TYR A 54 -10.97 16.64 -17.25
N ASP A 55 -10.69 15.96 -18.37
CA ASP A 55 -11.10 16.41 -19.70
C ASP A 55 -12.14 15.43 -20.28
N PRO A 56 -13.43 15.80 -20.31
CA PRO A 56 -14.48 14.91 -20.81
C PRO A 56 -14.29 14.55 -22.29
N GLN A 57 -13.66 15.42 -23.11
CA GLN A 57 -13.43 15.13 -24.53
C GLN A 57 -12.40 14.02 -24.73
N ARG A 58 -11.48 13.84 -23.79
CA ARG A 58 -10.40 12.85 -23.85
C ARG A 58 -10.68 11.62 -22.99
N GLU A 59 -11.38 11.82 -21.88
CA GLU A 59 -11.39 10.88 -20.76
C GLU A 59 -12.77 10.34 -20.43
N PHE A 60 -13.86 10.89 -20.96
CA PHE A 60 -15.18 10.26 -20.83
C PHE A 60 -15.26 8.99 -21.70
N PRO A 61 -16.01 7.94 -21.30
CA PRO A 61 -16.18 6.73 -22.10
C PRO A 61 -16.61 7.03 -23.52
N ARG A 62 -15.79 6.59 -24.49
CA ARG A 62 -15.86 7.03 -25.89
C ARG A 62 -17.14 6.58 -26.59
N ASP A 63 -17.60 5.38 -26.26
CA ASP A 63 -18.83 4.76 -26.75
C ASP A 63 -20.09 5.47 -26.20
N ARG A 64 -19.98 6.09 -25.02
CA ARG A 64 -21.08 6.79 -24.34
C ARG A 64 -21.08 8.30 -24.56
N TYR A 65 -19.97 8.90 -25.00
CA TYR A 65 -19.78 10.36 -25.02
C TYR A 65 -20.92 11.14 -25.70
N THR A 66 -21.29 10.78 -26.93
CA THR A 66 -22.36 11.49 -27.65
C THR A 66 -23.74 11.25 -27.03
N ARG A 67 -24.02 10.00 -26.66
CA ARG A 67 -25.33 9.57 -26.14
C ARG A 67 -25.62 10.14 -24.75
N ASP A 68 -24.60 10.17 -23.91
CA ASP A 68 -24.75 10.46 -22.49
C ASP A 68 -24.30 11.89 -22.18
N TYR A 69 -23.06 12.25 -22.51
CA TYR A 69 -22.49 13.55 -22.15
C TYR A 69 -23.07 14.70 -22.99
N ILE A 70 -23.00 14.58 -24.32
CA ILE A 70 -23.46 15.64 -25.24
C ILE A 70 -24.99 15.79 -25.19
N ALA A 71 -25.75 14.69 -25.27
CA ALA A 71 -27.21 14.76 -25.31
C ALA A 71 -27.83 15.31 -24.01
N LYS A 72 -27.16 15.18 -22.86
CA LYS A 72 -27.58 15.77 -21.58
C LYS A 72 -27.05 17.20 -21.37
N GLY A 73 -26.53 17.84 -22.42
CA GLY A 73 -26.13 19.25 -22.40
C GLY A 73 -24.72 19.52 -21.90
N SER A 74 -23.83 18.51 -21.90
CA SER A 74 -22.40 18.65 -21.58
C SER A 74 -22.11 19.26 -20.20
N LYS A 75 -22.99 19.01 -19.23
CA LYS A 75 -22.85 19.51 -17.86
C LYS A 75 -21.93 18.61 -17.05
N GLY A 76 -20.68 19.05 -16.82
CA GLY A 76 -19.68 18.27 -16.09
C GLY A 76 -20.10 17.88 -14.66
N GLY A 77 -20.89 18.72 -13.98
CA GLY A 77 -21.40 18.47 -12.62
C GLY A 77 -22.41 17.33 -12.50
N ASP A 78 -22.94 16.80 -13.61
CA ASP A 78 -23.83 15.63 -13.58
C ASP A 78 -23.05 14.30 -13.59
N TRP A 79 -21.74 14.34 -13.80
CA TRP A 79 -20.89 13.17 -14.07
C TRP A 79 -19.78 13.02 -13.02
N PRO A 80 -19.98 12.17 -11.99
CA PRO A 80 -18.93 11.87 -11.03
C PRO A 80 -17.82 11.08 -11.71
N VAL A 81 -16.57 11.37 -11.34
CA VAL A 81 -15.37 10.73 -11.90
C VAL A 81 -14.64 9.90 -10.87
N CYS A 82 -14.34 10.49 -9.71
CA CYS A 82 -13.58 9.85 -8.66
C CYS A 82 -14.18 10.19 -7.29
N SER A 83 -14.57 9.17 -6.55
CA SER A 83 -15.03 9.28 -5.16
C SER A 83 -13.99 8.64 -4.25
N VAL A 84 -13.59 9.34 -3.20
CA VAL A 84 -12.61 8.84 -2.21
C VAL A 84 -13.19 8.98 -0.81
N ALA A 85 -13.19 7.89 -0.08
CA ALA A 85 -13.57 7.86 1.33
C ALA A 85 -12.34 8.06 2.21
N PHE A 86 -12.40 9.07 3.09
CA PHE A 86 -11.31 9.41 4.00
C PHE A 86 -11.69 9.15 5.45
N ALA A 87 -10.82 8.44 6.17
CA ALA A 87 -10.88 8.38 7.62
C ALA A 87 -10.39 9.72 8.21
N LEU A 88 -11.23 10.31 9.05
CA LEU A 88 -10.94 11.58 9.70
C LEU A 88 -10.04 11.36 10.94
N PRO A 89 -8.92 12.08 11.09
CA PRO A 89 -8.06 11.96 12.26
C PRO A 89 -8.67 12.66 13.49
N ASP A 90 -8.32 12.21 14.69
CA ASP A 90 -8.91 12.71 15.96
C ASP A 90 -8.78 14.23 16.15
N GLY A 91 -7.67 14.81 15.69
CA GLY A 91 -7.49 16.27 15.72
C GLY A 91 -8.53 17.00 14.87
N LEU A 92 -8.82 16.51 13.66
CA LEU A 92 -9.85 17.08 12.79
C LEU A 92 -11.26 16.78 13.33
N LYS A 93 -11.50 15.61 13.91
CA LYS A 93 -12.77 15.31 14.58
C LYS A 93 -13.06 16.30 15.72
N THR A 94 -12.03 16.70 16.46
CA THR A 94 -12.16 17.69 17.53
C THR A 94 -12.51 19.09 16.97
N GLU A 95 -11.87 19.50 15.88
CA GLU A 95 -12.20 20.74 15.17
C GLU A 95 -13.64 20.73 14.63
N ILE A 96 -14.09 19.61 14.05
CA ILE A 96 -15.45 19.46 13.54
C ILE A 96 -16.47 19.44 14.68
N ALA A 97 -16.20 18.72 15.78
CA ALA A 97 -17.10 18.65 16.93
C ALA A 97 -17.40 20.03 17.53
N ALA A 98 -16.47 20.98 17.46
CA ALA A 98 -16.69 22.36 17.90
C ALA A 98 -17.67 23.15 17.02
N LEU A 99 -18.01 22.66 15.83
CA LEU A 99 -18.95 23.27 14.89
C LEU A 99 -20.36 22.66 14.96
N LEU A 100 -20.49 21.47 15.53
CA LEU A 100 -21.75 20.71 15.57
C LEU A 100 -22.65 21.15 16.73
N GLU A 101 -23.94 20.80 16.65
CA GLU A 101 -24.87 21.03 17.74
C GLU A 101 -24.55 20.12 18.95
N PRO A 102 -24.83 20.57 20.20
CA PRO A 102 -24.65 19.75 21.38
C PRO A 102 -25.39 18.40 21.27
N GLY A 103 -24.64 17.29 21.38
CA GLY A 103 -25.17 15.92 21.31
C GLY A 103 -24.96 15.21 19.97
N GLN A 104 -24.48 15.90 18.94
CA GLN A 104 -24.03 15.26 17.70
C GLN A 104 -22.58 14.80 17.80
N ALA A 105 -22.30 13.63 17.22
CA ALA A 105 -20.95 13.10 17.11
C ALA A 105 -20.30 13.58 15.81
N ALA A 106 -18.99 13.88 15.87
CA ALA A 106 -18.22 14.16 14.66
C ALA A 106 -18.17 12.92 13.73
N PRO A 107 -18.21 13.12 12.40
CA PRO A 107 -18.11 12.03 11.45
C PRO A 107 -16.79 11.26 11.60
N ASN A 108 -16.84 9.96 11.33
CA ASN A 108 -15.66 9.10 11.29
C ASN A 108 -15.05 9.05 9.88
N GLU A 109 -15.90 9.10 8.87
CA GLU A 109 -15.54 9.05 7.45
C GLU A 109 -16.19 10.21 6.70
N ALA A 110 -15.46 10.75 5.73
CA ALA A 110 -15.99 11.68 4.75
C ALA A 110 -15.74 11.11 3.34
N VAL A 111 -16.80 10.97 2.55
CA VAL A 111 -16.71 10.63 1.13
C VAL A 111 -16.69 11.92 0.34
N VAL A 112 -15.66 12.07 -0.50
CA VAL A 112 -15.48 13.25 -1.33
C VAL A 112 -15.47 12.82 -2.79
N THR A 113 -16.37 13.38 -3.59
CA THR A 113 -16.54 13.04 -5.01
C THR A 113 -16.19 14.22 -5.90
N ARG A 114 -15.28 14.01 -6.85
CA ARG A 114 -14.93 15.00 -7.88
C ARG A 114 -15.63 14.72 -9.20
N TYR A 115 -16.16 15.79 -9.80
CA TYR A 115 -16.89 15.79 -11.07
C TYR A 115 -16.05 16.36 -12.21
N TYR A 116 -16.54 16.20 -13.45
CA TYR A 116 -15.88 16.72 -14.66
C TYR A 116 -15.79 18.25 -14.73
N ASP A 117 -16.66 18.99 -14.03
CA ASP A 117 -16.58 20.46 -13.90
C ASP A 117 -15.65 20.92 -12.76
N ASN A 118 -14.92 19.97 -12.16
CA ASN A 118 -14.01 20.18 -11.03
C ASN A 118 -14.69 20.52 -9.70
N SER A 119 -16.02 20.44 -9.62
CA SER A 119 -16.75 20.55 -8.35
C SER A 119 -16.50 19.34 -7.45
N LEU A 120 -16.70 19.56 -6.14
CA LEU A 120 -16.57 18.55 -5.09
C LEU A 120 -17.91 18.40 -4.38
N LEU A 121 -18.36 17.17 -4.19
CA LEU A 121 -19.45 16.81 -3.29
C LEU A 121 -18.87 16.13 -2.05
N PHE A 122 -19.39 16.46 -0.87
CA PHE A 122 -18.99 15.89 0.41
C PHE A 122 -20.17 15.16 1.05
N GLU A 123 -19.94 13.94 1.50
CA GLU A 123 -20.91 13.11 2.23
C GLU A 123 -20.24 12.58 3.51
N TYR A 124 -21.02 12.39 4.58
CA TYR A 124 -20.50 12.18 5.93
C TYR A 124 -21.11 10.94 6.60
N GLU A 125 -20.30 10.20 7.36
CA GLU A 125 -20.76 9.06 8.16
C GLU A 125 -20.29 9.19 9.63
N PRO A 126 -21.21 9.37 10.61
CA PRO A 126 -22.65 9.63 10.42
C PRO A 126 -22.94 10.96 9.70
N GLU A 127 -24.14 11.06 9.12
CA GLU A 127 -24.63 12.28 8.47
C GLU A 127 -24.70 13.45 9.45
N ILE A 128 -24.43 14.65 8.93
CA ILE A 128 -24.51 15.90 9.67
C ILE A 128 -25.92 16.45 9.54
N ASP A 129 -26.66 16.45 10.64
CA ASP A 129 -27.99 17.05 10.70
C ASP A 129 -27.87 18.52 11.14
N GLU A 130 -28.25 19.46 10.29
CA GLU A 130 -28.28 20.88 10.62
C GLU A 130 -29.72 21.38 10.58
N LYS A 131 -30.22 21.86 11.72
CA LYS A 131 -31.57 22.43 11.79
C LYS A 131 -31.63 23.76 11.06
N ASP A 132 -32.71 23.97 10.32
CA ASP A 132 -33.03 25.24 9.66
C ASP A 132 -32.90 26.43 10.63
N LEU A 133 -32.25 27.49 10.16
CA LEU A 133 -32.19 28.75 10.88
C LEU A 133 -33.49 29.52 10.67
N THR A 134 -34.41 29.43 11.65
CA THR A 134 -35.74 30.04 11.53
C THR A 134 -35.77 31.52 11.90
N SER A 135 -36.77 32.23 11.38
CA SER A 135 -37.01 33.65 11.63
C SER A 135 -37.91 33.93 12.84
N ASP A 136 -38.36 32.89 13.56
CA ASP A 136 -39.43 32.97 14.59
C ASP A 136 -39.15 34.01 15.69
N SER A 137 -37.92 34.05 16.19
CA SER A 137 -37.51 35.01 17.23
C SER A 137 -37.61 36.45 16.74
N ILE A 138 -37.23 36.70 15.49
CA ILE A 138 -37.30 38.02 14.84
C ILE A 138 -38.74 38.38 14.51
N VAL A 139 -39.52 37.45 13.98
CA VAL A 139 -40.95 37.65 13.69
C VAL A 139 -41.70 38.03 14.97
N LYS A 140 -41.39 37.36 16.09
CA LYS A 140 -41.95 37.72 17.41
C LYS A 140 -41.49 39.11 17.86
N ALA A 141 -40.21 39.45 17.71
CA ALA A 141 -39.67 40.76 18.05
C ALA A 141 -40.30 41.89 17.21
N LEU A 142 -40.50 41.68 15.90
CA LEU A 142 -41.20 42.61 15.01
C LEU A 142 -42.67 42.79 15.42
N GLY A 143 -43.32 41.74 15.92
CA GLY A 143 -44.68 41.83 16.45
C GLY A 143 -44.76 42.71 17.69
N THR A 144 -43.80 42.55 18.61
CA THR A 144 -43.64 43.43 19.78
C THR A 144 -43.33 44.86 19.35
N PHE A 145 -42.45 45.05 18.36
CA PHE A 145 -42.12 46.37 17.79
C PHE A 145 -43.37 47.06 17.23
N ALA A 146 -44.16 46.37 16.40
CA ALA A 146 -45.41 46.92 15.85
C ALA A 146 -46.42 47.26 16.96
N GLY A 147 -46.51 46.42 18.00
CA GLY A 147 -47.37 46.64 19.16
C GLY A 147 -46.98 47.87 19.99
N SER A 148 -45.68 48.10 20.18
CA SER A 148 -45.15 49.28 20.87
C SER A 148 -45.26 50.54 20.01
N ALA A 149 -45.03 50.43 18.69
CA ALA A 149 -45.16 51.53 17.74
C ALA A 149 -46.56 52.14 17.77
N ARG A 150 -47.61 51.30 17.84
CA ARG A 150 -49.01 51.76 17.93
C ARG A 150 -49.34 52.52 19.22
N ARG A 151 -48.51 52.43 20.26
CA ARG A 151 -48.73 53.05 21.58
C ARG A 151 -47.83 54.26 21.86
N LEU A 152 -47.06 54.71 20.87
CA LEU A 152 -46.17 55.88 21.03
C LEU A 152 -46.97 57.12 21.43
N ALA A 153 -46.61 57.77 22.54
CA ALA A 153 -47.25 59.00 22.98
C ALA A 153 -46.74 60.21 22.17
N ALA A 154 -47.62 61.15 21.82
CA ALA A 154 -47.19 62.40 21.22
C ALA A 154 -46.49 63.29 22.28
N PRO A 155 -45.35 63.94 21.97
CA PRO A 155 -44.65 64.81 22.91
C PRO A 155 -45.47 66.06 23.31
N ALA A 156 -46.33 66.52 22.40
CA ALA A 156 -47.24 67.64 22.61
C ALA A 156 -48.54 67.44 21.79
N PRO A 157 -49.69 68.01 22.20
CA PRO A 157 -50.97 67.86 21.50
C PRO A 157 -50.93 68.31 20.02
N GLU A 158 -50.12 69.31 19.70
CA GLU A 158 -49.92 69.86 18.36
C GLU A 158 -49.16 68.90 17.42
N GLN A 159 -48.49 67.88 17.97
CA GLN A 159 -47.72 66.87 17.24
C GLN A 159 -48.47 65.52 17.12
N GLU A 160 -49.73 65.45 17.54
CA GLU A 160 -50.52 64.20 17.52
C GLU A 160 -50.75 63.70 16.09
N GLU A 161 -50.99 64.58 15.12
CA GLU A 161 -51.19 64.18 13.71
C GLU A 161 -49.92 63.57 13.11
N ALA A 162 -48.76 64.19 13.35
CA ALA A 162 -47.46 63.69 12.93
C ALA A 162 -47.09 62.38 13.64
N THR A 163 -47.41 62.26 14.93
CA THR A 163 -47.17 61.04 15.73
C THR A 163 -48.08 59.92 15.25
N ALA A 164 -49.35 60.19 14.93
CA ALA A 164 -50.28 59.21 14.39
C ALA A 164 -49.81 58.65 13.04
N ALA A 165 -49.32 59.51 12.14
CA ALA A 165 -48.70 59.07 10.88
C ALA A 165 -47.47 58.18 11.13
N LEU A 166 -46.63 58.53 12.11
CA LEU A 166 -45.45 57.74 12.50
C LEU A 166 -45.84 56.36 13.07
N ARG A 167 -46.88 56.27 13.91
CA ARG A 167 -47.39 55.00 14.47
C ARG A 167 -47.78 54.04 13.34
N THR A 168 -48.54 54.53 12.35
CA THR A 168 -48.99 53.75 11.20
C THR A 168 -47.80 53.28 10.36
N ALA A 169 -46.90 54.19 10.00
CA ALA A 169 -45.74 53.86 9.15
C ALA A 169 -44.81 52.82 9.79
N LEU A 170 -44.57 52.89 11.11
CA LEU A 170 -43.72 51.93 11.83
C LEU A 170 -44.39 50.56 11.98
N ALA A 171 -45.69 50.53 12.26
CA ALA A 171 -46.45 49.28 12.37
C ALA A 171 -46.57 48.56 11.03
N GLU A 172 -46.81 49.28 9.93
CA GLU A 172 -46.86 48.72 8.58
C GLU A 172 -45.48 48.21 8.15
N TRP A 173 -44.41 48.96 8.39
CA TRP A 173 -43.04 48.53 8.12
C TRP A 173 -42.71 47.21 8.84
N ALA A 174 -43.00 47.12 10.14
CA ALA A 174 -42.73 45.92 10.92
C ALA A 174 -43.55 44.72 10.44
N THR A 175 -44.84 44.93 10.11
CA THR A 175 -45.72 43.86 9.60
C THR A 175 -45.25 43.36 8.23
N GLY A 176 -44.86 44.28 7.32
CA GLY A 176 -44.33 43.91 6.01
C GLY A 176 -43.04 43.09 6.09
N TRP A 177 -42.18 43.35 7.09
CA TRP A 177 -41.00 42.52 7.35
C TRP A 177 -41.33 41.17 7.98
N GLN A 178 -42.37 41.06 8.81
CA GLN A 178 -42.84 39.76 9.31
C GLN A 178 -43.28 38.85 8.16
N ASP A 179 -44.03 39.37 7.20
CA ASP A 179 -44.53 38.57 6.08
C ASP A 179 -43.38 38.12 5.16
N LYS A 180 -42.41 39.00 4.89
CA LYS A 180 -41.19 38.64 4.15
C LYS A 180 -40.39 37.52 4.84
N LEU A 181 -40.22 37.60 6.16
CA LEU A 181 -39.45 36.62 6.92
C LEU A 181 -40.18 35.30 7.13
N LYS A 182 -41.51 35.29 7.18
CA LYS A 182 -42.32 34.06 7.21
C LYS A 182 -42.32 33.32 5.88
N ALA A 183 -42.18 34.05 4.77
CA ALA A 183 -42.07 33.48 3.44
C ALA A 183 -40.65 32.94 3.15
N ALA A 184 -39.65 33.33 3.94
CA ALA A 184 -38.30 32.81 3.83
C ALA A 184 -38.22 31.43 4.49
N GLY A 185 -37.56 30.47 3.81
CA GLY A 185 -37.21 29.17 4.36
C GLY A 185 -36.01 29.26 5.31
N ASP A 186 -35.04 28.35 5.17
CA ASP A 186 -33.79 28.44 5.92
C ASP A 186 -33.04 29.75 5.61
N LEU A 187 -32.70 30.49 6.66
CA LEU A 187 -31.97 31.75 6.58
C LEU A 187 -30.45 31.57 6.63
N ARG A 188 -29.93 30.34 6.81
CA ARG A 188 -28.48 30.07 6.93
C ARG A 188 -27.78 30.04 5.57
N ASN A 189 -27.95 31.10 4.78
CA ASN A 189 -27.33 31.24 3.46
C ASN A 189 -27.06 32.72 3.13
N ALA A 190 -26.40 32.96 2.01
CA ALA A 190 -26.04 34.31 1.57
C ALA A 190 -27.26 35.22 1.35
N GLU A 191 -28.39 34.67 0.90
CA GLU A 191 -29.63 35.43 0.70
C GLU A 191 -30.27 35.83 2.03
N GLY A 192 -30.32 34.91 3.00
CA GLY A 192 -30.78 35.14 4.36
C GLY A 192 -29.93 36.19 5.08
N ALA A 193 -28.59 36.11 4.98
CA ALA A 193 -27.69 37.11 5.53
C ALA A 193 -27.93 38.51 4.93
N LYS A 194 -28.17 38.59 3.61
CA LYS A 194 -28.51 39.84 2.93
C LYS A 194 -29.88 40.38 3.38
N LEU A 195 -30.88 39.51 3.51
CA LEU A 195 -32.23 39.87 3.96
C LEU A 195 -32.23 40.42 5.39
N LEU A 196 -31.54 39.73 6.31
CA LEU A 196 -31.40 40.13 7.71
C LEU A 196 -30.53 41.40 7.86
N GLY A 197 -29.50 41.54 7.04
CA GLY A 197 -28.67 42.75 6.98
C GLY A 197 -29.47 43.97 6.53
N ALA A 198 -30.34 43.81 5.53
CA ALA A 198 -31.26 44.85 5.10
C ALA A 198 -32.25 45.23 6.21
N LEU A 199 -32.85 44.24 6.89
CA LEU A 199 -33.73 44.49 8.04
C LEU A 199 -33.01 45.25 9.16
N ARG A 200 -31.77 44.86 9.50
CA ARG A 200 -30.96 45.54 10.53
C ARG A 200 -30.72 46.99 10.15
N SER A 201 -30.24 47.26 8.93
CA SER A 201 -29.97 48.62 8.46
C SER A 201 -31.24 49.49 8.38
N GLU A 202 -32.36 48.92 7.94
CA GLU A 202 -33.64 49.62 7.93
C GLU A 202 -34.13 49.93 9.34
N SER A 203 -34.00 49.00 10.30
CA SER A 203 -34.40 49.20 11.69
C SER A 203 -33.64 50.35 12.35
N GLU A 204 -32.34 50.49 12.06
CA GLU A 204 -31.49 51.56 12.58
C GLU A 204 -31.98 52.94 12.13
N LYS A 205 -32.41 53.06 10.86
CA LYS A 205 -33.02 54.30 10.32
C LYS A 205 -34.34 54.66 10.98
N LYS A 206 -34.96 53.75 11.75
CA LYS A 206 -36.18 54.02 12.52
C LYS A 206 -35.89 54.49 13.94
N SER A 207 -34.62 54.59 14.34
CA SER A 207 -34.23 55.05 15.68
C SER A 207 -34.35 56.57 15.81
N ASN A 208 -35.10 56.99 16.83
CA ASN A 208 -35.23 58.37 17.28
C ASN A 208 -35.47 58.36 18.82
N PRO A 209 -35.49 59.51 19.51
CA PRO A 209 -35.65 59.53 20.97
C PRO A 209 -36.89 58.82 21.52
N GLN A 210 -37.94 58.62 20.71
CA GLN A 210 -39.17 57.92 21.12
C GLN A 210 -39.17 56.42 20.77
N THR A 211 -38.29 55.97 19.86
CA THR A 211 -38.27 54.60 19.33
C THR A 211 -36.97 53.84 19.63
N ALA A 212 -35.98 54.50 20.25
CA ALA A 212 -34.66 53.94 20.51
C ALA A 212 -34.71 52.55 21.19
N ASP A 213 -35.43 52.44 22.31
CA ASP A 213 -35.55 51.18 23.07
C ASP A 213 -36.19 50.05 22.25
N MET A 214 -37.14 50.39 21.37
CA MET A 214 -37.80 49.42 20.50
C MET A 214 -36.86 48.91 19.42
N VAL A 215 -36.05 49.80 18.84
CA VAL A 215 -35.06 49.46 17.83
C VAL A 215 -33.95 48.62 18.46
N GLU A 216 -33.48 48.96 19.66
CA GLU A 216 -32.47 48.19 20.40
C GLU A 216 -32.96 46.75 20.70
N ALA A 217 -34.19 46.61 21.19
CA ALA A 217 -34.79 45.29 21.44
C ALA A 217 -34.91 44.45 20.16
N LEU A 218 -35.29 45.08 19.03
CA LEU A 218 -35.37 44.41 17.74
C LEU A 218 -33.98 44.00 17.23
N GLN A 219 -32.98 44.88 17.34
CA GLN A 219 -31.60 44.59 16.94
C GLN A 219 -31.00 43.46 17.78
N THR A 220 -31.33 43.38 19.07
CA THR A 220 -30.92 42.29 19.96
C THR A 220 -31.45 40.94 19.48
N ALA A 221 -32.66 40.90 18.91
CA ALA A 221 -33.22 39.69 18.30
C ALA A 221 -32.63 39.36 16.93
N ILE A 222 -32.33 40.38 16.11
CA ILE A 222 -31.76 40.18 14.75
C ILE A 222 -30.31 39.69 14.81
N THR A 223 -29.51 40.25 15.71
CA THR A 223 -28.04 40.05 15.75
C THR A 223 -27.61 38.58 15.77
N PRO A 224 -28.08 37.71 16.67
CA PRO A 224 -27.62 36.31 16.72
C PRO A 224 -27.99 35.52 15.46
N VAL A 225 -29.16 35.78 14.86
CA VAL A 225 -29.61 35.10 13.63
C VAL A 225 -28.82 35.62 12.42
N LEU A 226 -28.57 36.92 12.36
CA LEU A 226 -27.73 37.52 11.31
C LEU A 226 -26.30 36.99 11.38
N GLU A 227 -25.72 36.87 12.58
CA GLU A 227 -24.39 36.29 12.77
C GLU A 227 -24.34 34.83 12.31
N ALA A 228 -25.35 34.02 12.66
CA ALA A 228 -25.45 32.64 12.21
C ALA A 228 -25.60 32.54 10.68
N ALA A 229 -26.47 33.36 10.08
CA ALA A 229 -26.65 33.43 8.64
C ALA A 229 -25.36 33.85 7.90
N THR A 230 -24.59 34.78 8.49
CA THR A 230 -23.34 35.27 7.91
C THR A 230 -22.22 34.22 7.97
N ARG A 231 -22.22 33.34 8.99
CA ARG A 231 -21.27 32.23 9.08
C ARG A 231 -21.51 31.16 8.01
N GLY A 232 -22.73 31.08 7.47
CA GLY A 232 -23.13 30.08 6.47
C GLY A 232 -23.38 28.68 7.07
N PRO A 233 -23.76 27.72 6.22
CA PRO A 233 -24.04 26.34 6.62
C PRO A 233 -22.87 25.68 7.33
N VAL A 234 -23.15 24.87 8.36
CA VAL A 234 -22.11 24.08 9.03
C VAL A 234 -21.44 23.08 8.07
N PRO A 235 -22.16 22.36 7.18
CA PRO A 235 -21.54 21.48 6.18
C PRO A 235 -20.50 22.19 5.33
N ASP A 236 -20.81 23.35 4.74
CA ASP A 236 -19.86 24.12 3.90
C ASP A 236 -18.55 24.48 4.63
N ARG A 237 -18.64 24.74 5.94
CA ARG A 237 -17.47 25.03 6.77
C ARG A 237 -16.63 23.79 7.02
N ILE A 238 -17.27 22.63 7.21
CA ILE A 238 -16.61 21.34 7.37
C ILE A 238 -15.96 20.91 6.05
N ASP A 239 -16.66 21.10 4.91
CA ASP A 239 -16.12 20.91 3.57
C ASP A 239 -14.83 21.70 3.39
N GLY A 240 -14.82 22.98 3.83
CA GLY A 240 -13.63 23.83 3.82
C GLY A 240 -12.46 23.29 4.64
N LEU A 241 -12.73 22.77 5.85
CA LEU A 241 -11.71 22.15 6.71
C LEU A 241 -11.14 20.87 6.08
N ILE A 242 -12.00 20.02 5.51
CA ILE A 242 -11.59 18.75 4.89
C ILE A 242 -10.82 19.03 3.61
N LYS A 243 -11.31 19.93 2.75
CA LYS A 243 -10.65 20.32 1.51
C LYS A 243 -9.22 20.83 1.74
N ALA A 244 -9.00 21.59 2.83
CA ALA A 244 -7.68 22.08 3.20
C ALA A 244 -6.71 20.98 3.68
N LYS A 245 -7.23 19.82 4.11
CA LYS A 245 -6.45 18.67 4.61
C LYS A 245 -6.49 17.45 3.68
N LEU A 246 -7.02 17.59 2.46
CA LEU A 246 -7.00 16.52 1.47
C LEU A 246 -5.55 16.15 1.13
N PRO A 247 -5.19 14.86 1.15
CA PRO A 247 -3.85 14.44 0.78
C PRO A 247 -3.62 14.71 -0.70
N VAL A 248 -2.38 15.08 -1.03
CA VAL A 248 -1.97 15.27 -2.41
C VAL A 248 -1.65 13.92 -3.05
N LEU A 249 -2.10 13.73 -4.29
CA LEU A 249 -1.81 12.56 -5.09
C LEU A 249 -0.67 12.85 -6.06
N ILE A 250 0.32 11.95 -6.05
CA ILE A 250 1.52 12.08 -6.87
C ILE A 250 1.61 10.85 -7.76
N TYR A 251 1.51 11.07 -9.06
CA TYR A 251 1.53 10.03 -10.07
C TYR A 251 2.86 9.94 -10.82
N PHE A 252 3.30 8.72 -11.06
CA PHE A 252 4.54 8.40 -11.73
C PHE A 252 4.33 7.29 -12.77
N GLU A 253 4.61 7.59 -14.04
CA GLU A 253 4.47 6.66 -15.18
C GLU A 253 5.81 6.48 -15.89
N ASP A 254 6.38 7.59 -16.37
CA ASP A 254 7.69 7.62 -17.01
C ASP A 254 8.62 8.55 -16.23
N TYR A 255 9.70 8.00 -15.71
CA TYR A 255 10.78 8.77 -15.11
C TYR A 255 11.68 9.20 -16.26
N GLY A 256 11.84 10.50 -16.46
CA GLY A 256 12.95 10.99 -17.27
C GLY A 256 14.24 10.46 -16.65
N VAL A 257 14.87 9.47 -17.29
CA VAL A 257 16.15 8.94 -16.81
C VAL A 257 17.12 10.12 -16.77
N LEU A 258 17.68 10.35 -15.59
CA LEU A 258 18.60 11.46 -15.39
C LEU A 258 19.90 11.13 -16.13
N ASP A 259 20.29 12.00 -17.06
CA ASP A 259 21.59 11.88 -17.69
C ASP A 259 22.67 12.38 -16.72
N SER A 260 23.83 11.72 -16.70
CA SER A 260 24.99 12.19 -15.94
C SER A 260 25.52 13.51 -16.47
N ALA A 261 25.19 13.90 -17.70
CA ALA A 261 25.65 15.14 -18.32
C ALA A 261 24.47 16.05 -18.68
N ILE A 262 24.37 17.17 -17.98
CA ILE A 262 23.32 18.17 -18.18
C ILE A 262 23.98 19.42 -18.75
N TRP A 263 23.66 19.77 -20.00
CA TRP A 263 24.08 21.03 -20.58
C TRP A 263 23.17 22.16 -20.05
N LEU A 264 23.71 22.98 -19.14
CA LEU A 264 22.94 23.96 -18.36
C LEU A 264 22.19 24.98 -19.23
N PRO A 265 22.76 25.56 -20.30
CA PRO A 265 22.04 26.55 -21.11
C PRO A 265 20.74 26.00 -21.71
N ARG A 266 20.78 24.80 -22.32
CA ARG A 266 19.57 24.18 -22.85
C ARG A 266 18.58 23.80 -21.77
N PHE A 267 19.07 23.28 -20.65
CA PHE A 267 18.19 22.96 -19.53
C PHE A 267 17.45 24.20 -19.01
N LEU A 268 18.12 25.35 -18.94
CA LEU A 268 17.48 26.61 -18.54
C LEU A 268 16.43 27.10 -19.57
N GLU A 269 16.69 26.91 -20.87
CA GLU A 269 15.70 27.16 -21.92
C GLU A 269 14.46 26.25 -21.79
N ASP A 270 14.70 24.94 -21.63
CA ASP A 270 13.64 23.95 -21.50
C ASP A 270 12.83 24.18 -20.22
N LEU A 271 13.48 24.55 -19.11
CA LEU A 271 12.84 24.92 -17.84
C LEU A 271 11.96 26.16 -17.96
N ALA A 272 12.33 27.12 -18.82
CA ALA A 272 11.51 28.30 -19.10
C ALA A 272 10.32 27.98 -20.02
N ARG A 273 10.50 27.03 -20.96
CA ARG A 273 9.47 26.64 -21.93
C ARG A 273 8.40 25.73 -21.33
N ASP A 274 8.81 24.66 -20.65
CA ASP A 274 7.92 23.64 -20.13
C ASP A 274 8.47 23.03 -18.84
N LYS A 275 7.91 23.47 -17.71
CA LYS A 275 8.25 22.95 -16.38
C LYS A 275 7.66 21.56 -16.10
N THR A 276 6.74 21.09 -16.93
CA THR A 276 6.00 19.84 -16.71
C THR A 276 6.66 18.63 -17.36
N ASP A 277 7.59 18.84 -18.28
CA ASP A 277 8.39 17.79 -18.91
C ASP A 277 9.08 16.91 -17.85
N ALA A 278 8.98 15.59 -17.99
CA ALA A 278 9.43 14.63 -16.99
C ALA A 278 10.96 14.69 -16.73
N ARG A 279 11.76 14.99 -17.76
CA ARG A 279 13.22 15.15 -17.64
C ARG A 279 13.54 16.47 -16.97
N VAL A 280 12.89 17.56 -17.38
CA VAL A 280 13.05 18.88 -16.77
C VAL A 280 12.69 18.83 -15.28
N ARG A 281 11.57 18.20 -14.92
CA ARG A 281 11.14 18.00 -13.54
C ARG A 281 12.17 17.24 -12.71
N THR A 282 12.68 16.12 -13.22
CA THR A 282 13.69 15.31 -12.51
C THR A 282 14.97 16.09 -12.27
N ILE A 283 15.46 16.81 -13.27
CA ILE A 283 16.66 17.66 -13.12
C ILE A 283 16.41 18.81 -12.15
N SER A 284 15.28 19.52 -12.27
CA SER A 284 14.89 20.57 -11.32
C SER A 284 14.81 20.04 -9.89
N ALA A 285 14.25 18.84 -9.70
CA ALA A 285 14.15 18.21 -8.41
C ALA A 285 15.54 17.95 -7.81
N MET A 286 16.48 17.45 -8.62
CA MET A 286 17.87 17.27 -8.21
C MET A 286 18.49 18.56 -7.67
N PHE A 287 18.43 19.66 -8.43
CA PHE A 287 19.02 20.93 -8.03
C PHE A 287 18.39 21.47 -6.74
N ARG A 288 17.06 21.48 -6.65
CA ARG A 288 16.33 21.96 -5.46
C ARG A 288 16.69 21.18 -4.20
N HIS A 289 16.81 19.85 -4.30
CA HIS A 289 17.04 18.99 -3.14
C HIS A 289 18.35 19.31 -2.40
N VAL A 290 19.40 19.66 -3.15
CA VAL A 290 20.70 20.06 -2.60
C VAL A 290 20.85 21.56 -2.44
N GLY A 291 19.74 22.31 -2.52
CA GLY A 291 19.72 23.77 -2.35
C GLY A 291 20.50 24.53 -3.42
N LEU A 292 20.60 23.96 -4.63
CA LEU A 292 21.27 24.60 -5.75
C LEU A 292 20.26 25.23 -6.70
N ASP A 293 20.57 26.44 -7.18
CA ASP A 293 19.87 27.05 -8.31
C ASP A 293 20.65 26.76 -9.61
N PRO A 294 20.03 26.12 -10.62
CA PRO A 294 20.73 25.77 -11.86
C PRO A 294 21.24 26.99 -12.64
N LYS A 295 20.54 28.13 -12.55
CA LYS A 295 20.96 29.40 -13.18
C LYS A 295 22.16 29.97 -12.45
N GLU A 296 22.15 29.95 -11.12
CA GLU A 296 23.29 30.42 -10.33
C GLU A 296 24.55 29.57 -10.60
N ILE A 297 24.39 28.24 -10.69
CA ILE A 297 25.50 27.34 -11.05
C ILE A 297 26.03 27.61 -12.47
N ALA A 298 25.17 28.01 -13.42
CA ALA A 298 25.59 28.44 -14.75
C ALA A 298 26.34 29.79 -14.70
N ASP A 299 25.80 30.77 -13.99
CA ASP A 299 26.35 32.14 -13.87
C ASP A 299 27.72 32.15 -13.17
N LEU A 300 27.91 31.29 -12.16
CA LEU A 300 29.21 31.09 -11.49
C LEU A 300 30.24 30.40 -12.41
N GLY A 301 29.79 29.69 -13.45
CA GLY A 301 30.64 29.06 -14.45
C GLY A 301 31.10 30.02 -15.57
N ALA A 302 30.46 31.18 -15.72
CA ALA A 302 30.75 32.11 -16.81
C ALA A 302 32.15 32.76 -16.67
N GLU A 303 32.93 32.73 -17.75
CA GLU A 303 34.28 33.30 -17.79
C GLU A 303 34.30 34.66 -18.52
N GLU A 304 34.38 35.75 -17.74
CA GLU A 304 34.54 37.09 -18.33
C GLU A 304 35.90 37.21 -19.03
N ALA A 305 36.95 36.63 -18.46
CA ALA A 305 38.29 36.64 -19.04
C ALA A 305 38.34 35.95 -20.41
N GLN A 306 37.60 34.86 -20.59
CA GLN A 306 37.52 34.15 -21.88
C GLN A 306 36.77 34.96 -22.93
N ASN A 307 35.70 35.66 -22.53
CA ASN A 307 34.95 36.55 -23.42
C ASN A 307 35.80 37.77 -23.84
N THR A 308 36.56 38.36 -22.92
CA THR A 308 37.52 39.43 -23.23
C THR A 308 38.57 38.97 -24.24
N ARG A 309 39.10 37.75 -24.09
CA ARG A 309 40.03 37.15 -25.06
C ARG A 309 39.39 36.91 -26.43
N LYS A 310 38.14 36.42 -26.47
CA LYS A 310 37.39 36.23 -27.73
C LYS A 310 37.15 37.56 -28.47
N GLN A 311 37.07 38.67 -27.75
CA GLN A 311 36.98 40.03 -28.30
C GLN A 311 38.34 40.63 -28.69
N GLY A 312 39.44 39.87 -28.58
CA GLY A 312 40.78 40.31 -28.93
C GLY A 312 41.53 41.10 -27.84
N ASN A 313 40.94 41.23 -26.65
CA ASN A 313 41.50 42.00 -25.54
C ASN A 313 42.18 41.07 -24.50
N GLN A 314 43.19 41.60 -23.79
CA GLN A 314 43.85 40.87 -22.71
C GLN A 314 43.08 41.11 -21.38
N PRO A 315 42.64 40.05 -20.68
CA PRO A 315 41.89 40.21 -19.44
C PRO A 315 42.77 40.76 -18.32
N SER A 316 42.22 41.68 -17.53
CA SER A 316 42.92 42.28 -16.39
C SER A 316 43.08 41.28 -15.23
N ALA A 317 44.04 41.54 -14.35
CA ALA A 317 44.25 40.74 -13.13
C ALA A 317 42.98 40.67 -12.27
N ASP A 318 42.21 41.76 -12.19
CA ASP A 318 40.96 41.82 -11.42
C ASP A 318 39.88 40.91 -12.00
N VAL A 319 39.74 40.86 -13.34
CA VAL A 319 38.78 39.97 -14.02
C VAL A 319 39.16 38.51 -13.80
N ILE A 320 40.45 38.18 -13.90
CA ILE A 320 40.94 36.83 -13.63
C ILE A 320 40.66 36.42 -12.17
N ALA A 321 40.93 37.30 -11.21
CA ALA A 321 40.66 37.05 -9.79
C ALA A 321 39.16 36.93 -9.47
N LYS A 322 38.30 37.65 -10.20
CA LYS A 322 36.83 37.52 -10.10
C LYS A 322 36.35 36.18 -10.65
N ASP A 323 36.82 35.79 -11.83
CA ASP A 323 36.50 34.47 -12.43
C ASP A 323 36.97 33.33 -11.54
N GLN A 324 38.18 33.44 -10.97
CA GLN A 324 38.69 32.46 -10.01
C GLN A 324 37.78 32.31 -8.79
N ARG A 325 37.40 33.42 -8.13
CA ARG A 325 36.50 33.39 -6.97
C ARG A 325 35.14 32.77 -7.28
N ARG A 326 34.55 33.07 -8.44
CA ARG A 326 33.28 32.46 -8.87
C ARG A 326 33.39 30.95 -9.08
N LYS A 327 34.49 30.50 -9.71
CA LYS A 327 34.75 29.06 -9.91
C LYS A 327 35.01 28.32 -8.59
N GLU A 328 35.75 28.94 -7.67
CA GLU A 328 35.96 28.40 -6.33
C GLU A 328 34.63 28.27 -5.58
N GLU A 329 33.78 29.30 -5.62
CA GLU A 329 32.45 29.26 -5.03
C GLU A 329 31.57 28.15 -5.66
N ARG A 330 31.57 28.03 -6.99
CA ARG A 330 30.88 26.95 -7.71
C ARG A 330 31.33 25.58 -7.22
N ALA A 331 32.64 25.36 -7.10
CA ALA A 331 33.21 24.10 -6.65
C ALA A 331 32.83 23.78 -5.19
N ILE A 332 32.86 24.77 -4.30
CA ILE A 332 32.46 24.62 -2.89
C ILE A 332 30.99 24.23 -2.79
N ARG A 333 30.10 24.92 -3.53
CA ARG A 333 28.66 24.62 -3.55
C ARG A 333 28.37 23.21 -4.06
N LEU A 334 28.99 22.81 -5.18
CA LEU A 334 28.84 21.47 -5.74
C LEU A 334 29.37 20.38 -4.80
N ASN A 335 30.49 20.63 -4.12
CA ASN A 335 31.04 19.69 -3.14
C ASN A 335 30.12 19.54 -1.92
N SER A 336 29.60 20.65 -1.38
CA SER A 336 28.62 20.63 -0.29
C SER A 336 27.38 19.84 -0.68
N ALA A 337 26.83 20.11 -1.87
CA ALA A 337 25.70 19.39 -2.44
C ALA A 337 25.98 17.89 -2.59
N SER A 338 27.17 17.51 -3.07
CA SER A 338 27.61 16.12 -3.21
C SER A 338 27.59 15.36 -1.87
N LEU A 339 28.05 16.00 -0.80
CA LEU A 339 28.06 15.40 0.54
C LEU A 339 26.63 15.20 1.07
N ASP A 340 25.75 16.18 0.87
CA ASP A 340 24.37 16.11 1.34
C ASP A 340 23.60 15.00 0.62
N ILE A 341 23.60 14.98 -0.72
CA ILE A 341 22.91 13.93 -1.50
C ILE A 341 23.46 12.53 -1.17
N SER A 342 24.78 12.37 -1.05
CA SER A 342 25.39 11.07 -0.72
C SER A 342 24.90 10.55 0.63
N LYS A 343 24.84 11.44 1.63
CA LYS A 343 24.39 11.09 2.98
C LYS A 343 22.91 10.72 2.99
N ARG A 344 22.05 11.54 2.37
CA ARG A 344 20.60 11.31 2.35
C ARG A 344 20.24 10.06 1.53
N PHE A 345 20.81 9.91 0.34
CA PHE A 345 20.57 8.74 -0.51
C PHE A 345 21.07 7.44 0.16
N SER A 346 22.24 7.46 0.81
CA SER A 346 22.75 6.28 1.54
C SER A 346 21.92 5.92 2.77
N ALA A 347 21.25 6.88 3.41
CA ALA A 347 20.34 6.59 4.52
C ALA A 347 19.06 5.88 4.03
N TRP A 348 18.66 6.14 2.79
CA TRP A 348 17.45 5.60 2.18
C TRP A 348 17.70 4.29 1.43
N TRP A 349 18.86 4.14 0.77
CA TRP A 349 19.25 2.94 0.01
C TRP A 349 20.19 2.04 0.81
N SER A 350 19.65 1.03 1.49
CA SER A 350 20.37 0.20 2.46
C SER A 350 21.28 -0.89 1.89
N GLN A 351 21.18 -1.21 0.59
CA GLN A 351 21.92 -2.33 0.00
C GLN A 351 23.43 -2.09 -0.09
N ARG A 352 23.82 -0.85 -0.41
CA ARG A 352 25.21 -0.39 -0.54
C ARG A 352 25.29 1.10 -0.31
N ARG A 353 26.37 1.54 0.32
CA ARG A 353 26.64 2.97 0.48
C ARG A 353 27.18 3.50 -0.84
N HIS A 354 26.55 4.55 -1.35
CA HIS A 354 26.95 5.18 -2.61
C HIS A 354 27.48 6.58 -2.33
N LYS A 355 28.56 6.93 -3.01
CA LYS A 355 29.08 8.30 -3.04
C LYS A 355 28.68 8.92 -4.37
N ILE A 356 27.90 9.98 -4.30
CA ILE A 356 27.42 10.76 -5.44
C ILE A 356 28.19 12.08 -5.44
N ARG A 357 28.85 12.38 -6.55
CA ARG A 357 29.63 13.59 -6.75
C ARG A 357 29.06 14.40 -7.89
N TYR A 358 28.63 15.61 -7.56
CA TYR A 358 28.30 16.64 -8.52
C TYR A 358 29.54 17.43 -8.88
N HIS A 359 29.73 17.60 -10.19
CA HIS A 359 30.82 18.35 -10.76
C HIS A 359 30.29 19.25 -11.86
N ALA A 360 31.00 20.31 -12.19
CA ALA A 360 30.66 21.11 -13.35
C ALA A 360 31.92 21.46 -14.13
N ASP A 361 31.87 21.20 -15.43
CA ASP A 361 32.93 21.43 -16.40
C ASP A 361 32.38 22.36 -17.50
N GLY A 362 32.79 23.63 -17.46
CA GLY A 362 32.18 24.68 -18.26
C GLY A 362 30.66 24.73 -18.06
N ASP A 363 29.91 24.60 -19.15
CA ASP A 363 28.44 24.59 -19.18
C ASP A 363 27.81 23.24 -18.86
N TYR A 364 28.61 22.18 -18.68
CA TYR A 364 28.11 20.85 -18.34
C TYR A 364 28.11 20.63 -16.83
N PHE A 365 26.95 20.29 -16.28
CA PHE A 365 26.84 19.69 -14.95
C PHE A 365 26.96 18.17 -15.09
N ARG A 366 27.79 17.55 -14.24
CA ARG A 366 28.18 16.14 -14.29
C ARG A 366 27.87 15.42 -12.99
N ILE A 367 27.33 14.20 -13.09
CA ILE A 367 27.01 13.33 -11.97
C ILE A 367 27.88 12.07 -12.02
N TRP A 368 28.68 11.89 -10.98
CA TRP A 368 29.56 10.75 -10.81
C TRP A 368 29.16 9.91 -9.60
N ILE A 369 29.30 8.60 -9.71
CA ILE A 369 28.83 7.64 -8.70
C ILE A 369 29.92 6.62 -8.42
N ALA A 370 30.22 6.41 -7.14
CA ALA A 370 31.07 5.33 -6.65
C ALA A 370 30.31 4.47 -5.63
N ASP A 371 30.68 3.20 -5.50
CA ASP A 371 30.15 2.29 -4.48
C ASP A 371 31.16 2.04 -3.36
N ASP A 372 30.69 1.51 -2.24
CA ASP A 372 31.51 1.19 -1.07
C ASP A 372 32.57 0.10 -1.29
N ARG A 373 32.43 -0.72 -2.34
CA ARG A 373 33.42 -1.75 -2.69
C ARG A 373 34.58 -1.18 -3.49
N ARG A 374 34.34 -0.14 -4.28
CA ARG A 374 35.34 0.60 -5.05
C ARG A 374 35.09 2.11 -4.90
N PRO A 375 35.32 2.66 -3.69
CA PRO A 375 35.02 4.07 -3.40
C PRO A 375 35.88 5.05 -4.20
N ASP A 376 37.02 4.58 -4.72
CA ASP A 376 37.96 5.37 -5.52
C ASP A 376 37.65 5.36 -7.03
N VAL A 377 36.64 4.59 -7.46
CA VAL A 377 36.27 4.47 -8.88
C VAL A 377 34.92 5.13 -9.10
N GLU A 378 34.98 6.38 -9.56
CA GLU A 378 33.82 7.17 -9.94
C GLU A 378 33.43 6.86 -11.40
N ILE A 379 32.17 6.48 -11.63
CA ILE A 379 31.60 6.22 -12.96
C ILE A 379 30.36 7.06 -13.20
N GLU A 380 30.00 7.27 -14.46
CA GLU A 380 28.78 7.99 -14.85
C GLU A 380 27.52 7.25 -14.39
N LEU A 381 26.44 7.99 -14.14
CA LEU A 381 25.14 7.43 -13.73
C LEU A 381 24.63 6.40 -14.75
N GLU A 382 24.83 6.61 -16.05
CA GLU A 382 24.43 5.72 -17.14
C GLU A 382 25.21 4.40 -17.15
N ALA A 383 26.42 4.40 -16.58
CA ALA A 383 27.24 3.19 -16.44
C ALA A 383 26.79 2.31 -15.25
N ARG A 384 25.85 2.80 -14.41
CA ARG A 384 25.18 1.99 -13.37
C ARG A 384 24.08 1.12 -13.96
N SER A 385 23.59 0.17 -13.18
CA SER A 385 22.45 -0.67 -13.61
C SER A 385 21.23 0.21 -13.90
N LYS A 386 20.39 -0.21 -14.84
CA LYS A 386 19.11 0.46 -15.13
C LYS A 386 18.22 0.58 -13.90
N GLY A 387 18.30 -0.39 -12.98
CA GLY A 387 17.69 -0.32 -11.65
C GLY A 387 18.16 0.86 -10.84
N PHE A 388 19.48 1.00 -10.69
CA PHE A 388 20.02 2.12 -9.94
C PHE A 388 19.62 3.47 -10.55
N GLN A 389 19.70 3.61 -11.88
CA GLN A 389 19.28 4.84 -12.57
C GLN A 389 17.83 5.20 -12.27
N TRP A 390 16.94 4.20 -12.39
CA TRP A 390 15.53 4.35 -12.10
C TRP A 390 15.28 4.76 -10.65
N PHE A 391 15.89 4.05 -9.70
CA PHE A 391 15.73 4.32 -8.26
C PHE A 391 16.24 5.70 -7.86
N PHE A 392 17.38 6.12 -8.43
CA PHE A 392 17.94 7.43 -8.15
C PHE A 392 17.04 8.54 -8.69
N SER A 393 16.55 8.42 -9.93
CA SER A 393 15.57 9.37 -10.49
C SER A 393 14.28 9.43 -9.68
N PHE A 394 13.73 8.27 -9.30
CA PHE A 394 12.53 8.18 -8.46
C PHE A 394 12.73 8.93 -7.13
N TYR A 395 13.85 8.66 -6.45
CA TYR A 395 14.18 9.27 -5.16
C TYR A 395 14.21 10.80 -5.23
N LEU A 396 14.81 11.36 -6.29
CA LEU A 396 14.90 12.81 -6.47
C LEU A 396 13.54 13.47 -6.66
N VAL A 397 12.69 12.91 -7.52
CA VAL A 397 11.34 13.45 -7.76
C VAL A 397 10.49 13.30 -6.50
N PHE A 398 10.48 12.11 -5.89
CA PHE A 398 9.74 11.85 -4.66
C PHE A 398 10.08 12.85 -3.57
N LEU A 399 11.37 13.16 -3.38
CA LEU A 399 11.79 14.05 -2.32
C LEU A 399 11.35 15.49 -2.52
N VAL A 400 11.48 16.04 -3.73
CA VAL A 400 11.05 17.43 -3.97
C VAL A 400 9.56 17.58 -3.83
N GLU A 401 8.79 16.61 -4.32
CA GLU A 401 7.34 16.60 -4.11
C GLU A 401 6.99 16.40 -2.63
N SER A 402 7.81 15.67 -1.85
CA SER A 402 7.60 15.50 -0.41
C SER A 402 8.06 16.69 0.46
N GLU A 403 9.10 17.43 0.03
CA GLU A 403 9.68 18.59 0.74
C GLU A 403 8.81 19.85 0.60
N GLU A 404 7.98 19.95 -0.45
CA GLU A 404 6.97 21.03 -0.63
C GLU A 404 5.73 20.88 0.29
N GLY A 405 5.77 19.99 1.30
CA GLY A 405 4.78 19.94 2.39
C GLY A 405 3.82 18.74 2.36
N HIS A 406 4.09 17.72 1.56
CA HIS A 406 3.21 16.56 1.39
C HIS A 406 3.61 15.37 2.29
N LYS A 407 3.66 15.60 3.61
CA LYS A 407 3.49 14.48 4.56
C LYS A 407 2.08 13.91 4.35
N ASP A 408 1.94 12.59 4.41
CA ASP A 408 0.68 11.87 4.18
C ASP A 408 0.18 11.92 2.71
N ALA A 409 1.10 11.95 1.73
CA ALA A 409 0.75 11.86 0.32
C ALA A 409 0.23 10.46 -0.08
N ILE A 410 -0.48 10.40 -1.20
CA ILE A 410 -0.83 9.13 -1.87
C ILE A 410 0.01 9.02 -3.15
N LEU A 411 0.88 8.03 -3.18
CA LEU A 411 1.81 7.77 -4.28
C LEU A 411 1.21 6.74 -5.23
N LEU A 412 1.22 7.06 -6.52
CA LEU A 412 0.62 6.24 -7.57
C LEU A 412 1.72 5.87 -8.58
N LEU A 413 2.18 4.62 -8.60
CA LEU A 413 3.25 4.15 -9.49
C LEU A 413 2.70 3.26 -10.60
N ASP A 414 2.79 3.69 -11.85
CA ASP A 414 2.37 2.88 -12.98
C ASP A 414 3.55 2.01 -13.48
N GLU A 415 3.35 0.69 -13.44
CA GLU A 415 4.32 -0.35 -13.88
C GLU A 415 5.79 -0.07 -13.45
N PRO A 416 6.06 0.16 -12.14
CA PRO A 416 7.38 0.57 -11.70
C PRO A 416 8.41 -0.54 -11.93
N GLY A 417 9.58 -0.20 -12.47
CA GLY A 417 10.69 -1.14 -12.58
C GLY A 417 10.49 -2.27 -13.62
N LEU A 418 9.69 -2.04 -14.67
CA LEU A 418 9.52 -2.97 -15.81
C LEU A 418 10.85 -3.50 -16.39
N HIS A 419 11.89 -2.67 -16.45
CA HIS A 419 13.18 -3.02 -17.04
C HIS A 419 14.15 -3.69 -16.05
N LEU A 420 13.71 -3.96 -14.82
CA LEU A 420 14.59 -4.48 -13.77
C LEU A 420 14.64 -6.00 -13.80
N HIS A 421 15.80 -6.54 -13.42
CA HIS A 421 15.94 -7.96 -13.17
C HIS A 421 14.97 -8.39 -12.04
N PRO A 422 14.38 -9.60 -12.10
CA PRO A 422 13.42 -10.10 -11.09
C PRO A 422 13.86 -9.91 -9.63
N THR A 423 15.14 -10.09 -9.32
CA THR A 423 15.66 -9.87 -7.96
C THR A 423 15.56 -8.41 -7.51
N ALA A 424 15.81 -7.45 -8.41
CA ALA A 424 15.66 -6.02 -8.12
C ALA A 424 14.18 -5.61 -8.02
N GLN A 425 13.29 -6.31 -8.73
CA GLN A 425 11.84 -6.15 -8.57
C GLN A 425 11.36 -6.62 -7.17
N GLN A 426 11.93 -7.69 -6.63
CA GLN A 426 11.64 -8.11 -5.25
C GLN A 426 12.19 -7.12 -4.22
N GLU A 427 13.32 -6.50 -4.50
CA GLU A 427 13.88 -5.42 -3.67
C GLU A 427 12.99 -4.16 -3.72
N LEU A 428 12.38 -3.86 -4.87
CA LEU A 428 11.37 -2.80 -5.01
C LEU A 428 10.20 -2.99 -4.05
N ILE A 429 9.70 -4.22 -3.86
CA ILE A 429 8.61 -4.50 -2.92
C ILE A 429 9.01 -4.11 -1.50
N THR A 430 10.22 -4.48 -1.06
CA THR A 430 10.71 -4.13 0.29
C THR A 430 10.87 -2.61 0.42
N PHE A 431 11.33 -1.97 -0.65
CA PHE A 431 11.44 -0.53 -0.72
C PHE A 431 10.07 0.17 -0.60
N PHE A 432 9.05 -0.33 -1.30
CA PHE A 432 7.67 0.14 -1.24
C PHE A 432 7.08 0.06 0.17
N GLU A 433 7.38 -1.01 0.93
CA GLU A 433 6.97 -1.12 2.33
C GLU A 433 7.51 0.03 3.18
N ASN A 434 8.83 0.29 3.10
CA ASN A 434 9.47 1.35 3.87
C ASN A 434 8.90 2.73 3.50
N LEU A 435 8.65 2.96 2.21
CA LEU A 435 8.07 4.22 1.73
C LEU A 435 6.65 4.42 2.26
N SER A 436 5.90 3.33 2.39
CA SER A 436 4.51 3.32 2.84
C SER A 436 4.34 3.57 4.33
N GLU A 437 5.42 3.61 5.12
CA GLU A 437 5.35 3.96 6.56
C GLU A 437 4.83 5.37 6.80
N LYS A 438 5.08 6.29 5.85
CA LYS A 438 4.70 7.71 5.95
C LYS A 438 3.69 8.16 4.90
N ASN A 439 3.37 7.30 3.92
CA ASN A 439 2.55 7.62 2.76
C ASN A 439 1.69 6.42 2.40
N GLN A 440 0.58 6.63 1.68
CA GLN A 440 -0.11 5.50 1.04
C GLN A 440 0.49 5.26 -0.34
N LEU A 441 0.69 4.00 -0.69
CA LEU A 441 1.29 3.62 -1.97
C LEU A 441 0.36 2.70 -2.74
N LEU A 442 0.04 3.09 -3.97
CA LEU A 442 -0.68 2.28 -4.93
C LEU A 442 0.22 2.10 -6.14
N TYR A 443 0.33 0.88 -6.66
CA TYR A 443 1.06 0.65 -7.89
C TYR A 443 0.39 -0.39 -8.77
N SER A 444 0.64 -0.33 -10.08
CA SER A 444 0.19 -1.32 -11.04
C SER A 444 1.34 -2.24 -11.43
N THR A 445 1.06 -3.51 -11.76
CA THR A 445 2.06 -4.37 -12.40
C THR A 445 1.46 -5.51 -13.20
N HIS A 446 2.17 -5.96 -14.23
CA HIS A 446 2.00 -7.30 -14.81
C HIS A 446 3.10 -8.29 -14.38
N SER A 447 4.14 -7.84 -13.68
CA SER A 447 5.25 -8.70 -13.28
C SER A 447 4.91 -9.53 -12.04
N PRO A 448 5.04 -10.86 -12.07
CA PRO A 448 4.88 -11.70 -10.89
C PRO A 448 5.92 -11.38 -9.80
N PHE A 449 7.07 -10.81 -10.16
CA PHE A 449 8.13 -10.47 -9.21
C PHE A 449 7.96 -9.09 -8.57
N LEU A 450 6.94 -8.32 -8.97
CA LEU A 450 6.49 -7.10 -8.27
C LEU A 450 5.22 -7.35 -7.45
N ILE A 451 4.80 -8.60 -7.34
CA ILE A 451 3.69 -9.02 -6.48
C ILE A 451 4.28 -9.66 -5.24
N ASP A 452 3.80 -9.21 -4.08
CA ASP A 452 4.16 -9.83 -2.81
C ASP A 452 3.28 -11.05 -2.57
N GLY A 453 3.85 -12.23 -2.82
CA GLY A 453 3.17 -13.49 -2.62
C GLY A 453 2.88 -13.83 -1.15
N GLU A 454 3.52 -13.16 -0.19
CA GLU A 454 3.23 -13.34 1.25
C GLU A 454 2.00 -12.52 1.70
N HIS A 455 1.69 -11.42 1.00
CA HIS A 455 0.58 -10.50 1.35
C HIS A 455 -0.44 -10.31 0.21
N LEU A 456 -0.92 -11.40 -0.38
CA LEU A 456 -1.85 -11.36 -1.52
C LEU A 456 -3.17 -10.62 -1.25
N HIS A 457 -3.60 -10.48 0.01
CA HIS A 457 -4.80 -9.73 0.40
C HIS A 457 -4.75 -8.24 -0.01
N ARG A 458 -3.58 -7.69 -0.31
CA ARG A 458 -3.41 -6.31 -0.79
C ARG A 458 -3.49 -6.14 -2.31
N VAL A 459 -3.62 -7.25 -3.04
CA VAL A 459 -3.70 -7.25 -4.48
C VAL A 459 -5.14 -7.02 -4.93
N ARG A 460 -5.31 -6.24 -6.00
CA ARG A 460 -6.59 -5.92 -6.64
C ARG A 460 -6.48 -6.32 -8.12
N PRO A 461 -6.97 -7.51 -8.49
CA PRO A 461 -6.95 -7.94 -9.89
C PRO A 461 -7.81 -7.02 -10.76
N VAL A 462 -7.26 -6.59 -11.90
CA VAL A 462 -7.94 -5.75 -12.89
C VAL A 462 -8.12 -6.59 -14.15
N THR A 463 -9.36 -6.85 -14.50
CA THR A 463 -9.77 -7.64 -15.67
C THR A 463 -10.56 -6.77 -16.64
N GLU A 464 -10.74 -7.26 -17.87
CA GLU A 464 -11.59 -6.64 -18.87
C GLU A 464 -12.77 -7.57 -19.16
N ASP A 465 -13.96 -7.02 -19.31
CA ASP A 465 -15.14 -7.78 -19.71
C ASP A 465 -15.25 -7.95 -21.25
N ASP A 466 -16.25 -8.71 -21.71
CA ASP A 466 -16.47 -8.98 -23.13
C ASP A 466 -16.77 -7.70 -23.96
N THR A 467 -17.11 -6.60 -23.30
CA THR A 467 -17.39 -5.29 -23.91
C THR A 467 -16.19 -4.36 -23.92
N GLY A 468 -15.06 -4.77 -23.31
CA GLY A 468 -13.84 -3.97 -23.24
C GLY A 468 -13.76 -3.06 -22.02
N HIS A 469 -14.71 -3.16 -21.09
CA HIS A 469 -14.71 -2.35 -19.87
C HIS A 469 -13.90 -3.00 -18.76
N SER A 470 -13.20 -2.16 -18.01
CA SER A 470 -12.36 -2.60 -16.90
C SER A 470 -13.20 -2.91 -15.67
N HIS A 471 -12.93 -4.06 -15.06
CA HIS A 471 -13.53 -4.52 -13.83
C HIS A 471 -12.46 -4.85 -12.79
N ILE A 472 -12.65 -4.39 -11.56
CA ILE A 472 -11.71 -4.63 -10.46
C ILE A 472 -12.32 -5.67 -9.54
N SER A 473 -11.62 -6.79 -9.36
CA SER A 473 -12.06 -7.85 -8.45
C SER A 473 -11.69 -7.49 -7.02
N VAL A 474 -12.68 -7.45 -6.14
CA VAL A 474 -12.54 -7.30 -4.69
C VAL A 474 -12.89 -8.65 -4.07
N GLU A 475 -12.00 -9.21 -3.23
CA GLU A 475 -12.15 -10.49 -2.51
C GLU A 475 -12.18 -11.78 -3.34
N THR A 476 -12.54 -11.74 -4.62
CA THR A 476 -12.58 -12.93 -5.50
C THR A 476 -11.35 -13.03 -6.39
N TRP A 477 -10.85 -14.26 -6.55
CA TRP A 477 -9.80 -14.57 -7.51
C TRP A 477 -10.31 -14.40 -8.96
N PRO A 478 -9.50 -13.82 -9.85
CA PRO A 478 -9.88 -13.63 -11.24
C PRO A 478 -10.02 -14.99 -11.92
N LYS A 479 -11.09 -15.16 -12.72
CA LYS A 479 -11.28 -16.37 -13.54
C LYS A 479 -10.42 -16.36 -14.80
N ASP A 480 -10.01 -15.17 -15.22
CA ASP A 480 -9.15 -14.98 -16.38
C ASP A 480 -7.75 -15.56 -16.15
N ARG A 481 -7.28 -16.35 -17.12
CA ARG A 481 -6.00 -17.06 -17.04
C ARG A 481 -4.81 -16.10 -17.11
N GLU A 482 -4.91 -15.03 -17.87
CA GLU A 482 -3.81 -14.06 -18.02
C GLU A 482 -3.62 -13.25 -16.73
N THR A 483 -4.70 -12.90 -16.05
CA THR A 483 -4.66 -12.16 -14.78
C THR A 483 -4.31 -13.05 -13.58
N ILE A 484 -4.73 -14.33 -13.58
CA ILE A 484 -4.41 -15.25 -12.47
C ILE A 484 -2.95 -15.74 -12.52
N PHE A 485 -2.35 -15.83 -13.70
CA PHE A 485 -1.01 -16.41 -13.87
C PHE A 485 0.08 -15.64 -13.09
N PRO A 486 0.18 -14.30 -13.15
CA PRO A 486 1.14 -13.56 -12.32
C PRO A 486 0.95 -13.80 -10.82
N LEU A 487 -0.29 -13.91 -10.36
CA LEU A 487 -0.60 -14.18 -8.95
C LEU A 487 -0.16 -15.59 -8.54
N GLN A 488 -0.43 -16.60 -9.38
CA GLN A 488 0.02 -17.98 -9.15
C GLN A 488 1.54 -18.07 -9.13
N ALA A 489 2.22 -17.38 -10.04
CA ALA A 489 3.68 -17.37 -10.09
C ALA A 489 4.28 -16.65 -8.87
N ALA A 490 3.69 -15.54 -8.42
CA ALA A 490 4.10 -14.82 -7.21
C ALA A 490 3.91 -15.68 -5.95
N ALA A 491 2.75 -16.34 -5.81
CA ALA A 491 2.46 -17.26 -4.71
C ALA A 491 3.40 -18.47 -4.72
N GLY A 492 3.61 -19.09 -5.88
CA GLY A 492 4.54 -20.20 -6.04
C GLY A 492 5.98 -19.80 -5.72
N TYR A 493 6.41 -18.62 -6.16
CA TYR A 493 7.73 -18.08 -5.84
C TYR A 493 7.87 -17.79 -4.33
N ALA A 494 6.87 -17.19 -3.70
CA ALA A 494 6.87 -16.95 -2.25
C ALA A 494 6.91 -18.27 -1.46
N MET A 495 6.17 -19.29 -1.89
CA MET A 495 6.21 -20.63 -1.31
C MET A 495 7.60 -21.26 -1.42
N VAL A 496 8.21 -21.22 -2.61
CA VAL A 496 9.57 -21.72 -2.85
C VAL A 496 10.60 -20.93 -2.03
N ARG A 497 10.46 -19.61 -1.92
CA ARG A 497 11.30 -18.79 -1.03
C ARG A 497 11.11 -19.13 0.43
N GLY A 498 9.88 -19.39 0.87
CA GLY A 498 9.56 -19.83 2.23
C GLY A 498 10.27 -21.13 2.56
N LEU A 499 10.20 -22.11 1.65
CA LEU A 499 10.94 -23.38 1.76
C LEU A 499 12.43 -23.15 2.02
N PHE A 500 13.09 -22.23 1.30
CA PHE A 500 14.52 -21.94 1.47
C PHE A 500 14.85 -20.87 2.53
N ARG A 501 13.89 -20.09 3.02
CA ARG A 501 14.08 -19.08 4.06
C ARG A 501 14.13 -19.72 5.45
N HIS A 502 13.39 -20.80 5.68
CA HIS A 502 13.48 -21.55 6.92
C HIS A 502 14.81 -22.32 6.96
N THR A 503 15.64 -22.04 7.97
CA THR A 503 16.96 -22.65 8.10
C THR A 503 16.90 -24.13 8.50
N LYS A 504 15.74 -24.62 8.95
CA LYS A 504 15.53 -26.00 9.40
C LYS A 504 14.41 -26.67 8.60
N ASN A 505 14.80 -27.46 7.61
CA ASN A 505 13.89 -28.26 6.80
C ASN A 505 14.10 -29.74 7.07
N VAL A 506 13.02 -30.50 7.20
CA VAL A 506 13.03 -31.96 7.26
C VAL A 506 12.41 -32.50 5.98
N LEU A 507 13.18 -33.23 5.19
CA LEU A 507 12.67 -33.97 4.03
C LEU A 507 12.16 -35.32 4.48
N VAL A 508 10.93 -35.66 4.11
CA VAL A 508 10.31 -36.97 4.35
C VAL A 508 9.92 -37.61 3.03
N GLU A 509 9.75 -38.93 3.02
CA GLU A 509 9.51 -39.68 1.80
C GLU A 509 8.14 -39.35 1.21
N GLY A 510 7.08 -39.46 2.00
CA GLY A 510 5.70 -39.43 1.53
C GLY A 510 4.80 -38.38 2.19
N MET A 511 3.62 -38.19 1.59
CA MET A 511 2.56 -37.37 2.17
C MET A 511 1.97 -37.97 3.45
N SER A 512 1.98 -39.30 3.59
CA SER A 512 1.59 -39.99 4.84
C SER A 512 2.39 -39.46 6.03
N ASP A 513 3.71 -39.40 5.86
CA ASP A 513 4.67 -39.03 6.90
C ASP A 513 4.45 -37.57 7.30
N TYR A 514 4.25 -36.69 6.32
CA TYR A 514 3.89 -35.30 6.55
C TYR A 514 2.65 -35.16 7.45
N TYR A 515 1.55 -35.86 7.11
CA TYR A 515 0.31 -35.79 7.90
C TYR A 515 0.50 -36.36 9.31
N TYR A 516 1.14 -37.53 9.44
CA TYR A 516 1.34 -38.16 10.73
C TYR A 516 2.25 -37.34 11.64
N LEU A 517 3.38 -36.83 11.14
CA LEU A 517 4.31 -36.03 11.94
C LEU A 517 3.66 -34.74 12.44
N HIS A 518 2.86 -34.06 11.60
CA HIS A 518 2.12 -32.87 12.04
C HIS A 518 1.09 -33.20 13.12
N ALA A 519 0.29 -34.25 12.91
CA ALA A 519 -0.74 -34.65 13.86
C ALA A 519 -0.14 -35.14 15.19
N LEU A 520 0.91 -35.96 15.15
CA LEU A 520 1.64 -36.42 16.33
C LEU A 520 2.28 -35.25 17.08
N SER A 521 2.89 -34.29 16.37
CA SER A 521 3.49 -33.10 17.00
C SER A 521 2.45 -32.26 17.74
N GLN A 522 1.28 -32.05 17.13
CA GLN A 522 0.17 -31.33 17.76
C GLN A 522 -0.30 -32.02 19.05
N GLN A 523 -0.44 -33.36 19.02
CA GLN A 523 -0.89 -34.15 20.16
C GLN A 523 0.17 -34.21 21.27
N CYS A 524 1.47 -34.33 20.92
CA CYS A 524 2.57 -34.21 21.88
C CYS A 524 2.58 -32.83 22.55
N GLY A 525 2.40 -31.75 21.78
CA GLY A 525 2.31 -30.39 22.31
C GLY A 525 1.13 -30.20 23.26
N ALA A 526 -0.05 -30.70 22.91
CA ALA A 526 -1.25 -30.66 23.75
C ALA A 526 -1.07 -31.43 25.08
N THR A 527 -0.26 -32.49 25.08
CA THR A 527 0.05 -33.32 26.25
C THR A 527 1.34 -32.91 26.98
N LYS A 528 1.93 -31.74 26.64
CA LYS A 528 3.18 -31.20 27.22
C LYS A 528 4.40 -32.13 27.07
N ARG A 529 4.40 -32.96 26.03
CA ARG A 529 5.57 -33.77 25.60
C ARG A 529 6.41 -32.97 24.60
N ALA A 530 7.65 -33.43 24.36
CA ALA A 530 8.46 -32.83 23.30
C ALA A 530 7.77 -33.03 21.94
N ALA A 531 7.58 -31.93 21.22
CA ALA A 531 6.94 -31.86 19.92
C ALA A 531 7.94 -31.31 18.87
N LEU A 532 7.55 -31.32 17.60
CA LEU A 532 8.36 -30.71 16.55
C LEU A 532 8.46 -29.19 16.81
N PRO A 533 9.68 -28.61 16.88
CA PRO A 533 9.87 -27.18 17.00
C PRO A 533 9.16 -26.39 15.90
N ALA A 534 8.58 -25.23 16.25
CA ALA A 534 7.78 -24.41 15.34
C ALA A 534 8.60 -23.79 14.19
N ASP A 535 9.92 -23.76 14.29
CA ASP A 535 10.84 -23.26 13.27
C ASP A 535 11.31 -24.35 12.27
N ILE A 536 10.80 -25.58 12.40
CA ILE A 536 11.09 -26.70 11.48
C ILE A 536 9.93 -26.86 10.49
N TYR A 537 10.26 -26.88 9.19
CA TYR A 537 9.30 -27.15 8.12
C TYR A 537 9.50 -28.57 7.56
N ILE A 538 8.41 -29.34 7.41
CA ILE A 538 8.45 -30.68 6.81
C ILE A 538 8.07 -30.60 5.33
N THR A 539 8.91 -31.17 4.47
CA THR A 539 8.66 -31.25 3.02
C THR A 539 8.52 -32.72 2.61
N ALA A 540 7.33 -33.12 2.15
CA ALA A 540 7.11 -34.42 1.55
C ALA A 540 7.64 -34.47 0.12
N CYS A 541 8.49 -35.45 -0.19
CA CYS A 541 9.19 -35.51 -1.48
C CYS A 541 8.48 -36.38 -2.54
N GLY A 542 7.51 -37.21 -2.16
CA GLY A 542 6.79 -38.09 -3.10
C GLY A 542 7.52 -39.40 -3.44
N GLY A 543 8.35 -39.89 -2.51
CA GLY A 543 9.06 -41.18 -2.53
C GLY A 543 10.58 -41.03 -2.41
N THR A 544 11.24 -42.11 -2.00
CA THR A 544 12.71 -42.19 -1.78
C THR A 544 13.55 -41.61 -2.92
N LYS A 545 13.15 -41.83 -4.19
CA LYS A 545 13.90 -41.33 -5.36
C LYS A 545 13.94 -39.80 -5.44
N LEU A 546 12.82 -39.14 -5.12
CA LEU A 546 12.68 -37.68 -5.23
C LEU A 546 13.35 -36.96 -4.05
N VAL A 547 13.49 -37.62 -2.90
CA VAL A 547 14.20 -37.07 -1.73
C VAL A 547 15.59 -36.54 -2.09
N GLY A 548 16.34 -37.26 -2.93
CA GLY A 548 17.67 -36.80 -3.39
C GLY A 548 17.63 -35.57 -4.29
N GLN A 549 16.60 -35.45 -5.13
CA GLN A 549 16.41 -34.27 -5.99
C GLN A 549 16.09 -33.04 -5.15
N PHE A 550 15.16 -33.16 -4.20
CA PHE A 550 14.86 -32.10 -3.24
C PHE A 550 16.10 -31.74 -2.41
N ALA A 551 16.81 -32.72 -1.85
CA ALA A 551 18.04 -32.45 -1.09
C ALA A 551 19.06 -31.65 -1.92
N SER A 552 19.26 -32.00 -3.19
CA SER A 552 20.17 -31.25 -4.08
C SER A 552 19.70 -29.81 -4.33
N LEU A 553 18.39 -29.58 -4.44
CA LEU A 553 17.80 -28.27 -4.64
C LEU A 553 17.98 -27.36 -3.41
N PHE A 554 17.75 -27.89 -2.21
CA PHE A 554 18.01 -27.16 -0.95
C PHE A 554 19.49 -26.81 -0.80
N LEU A 555 20.38 -27.77 -1.08
CA LEU A 555 21.83 -27.55 -0.99
C LEU A 555 22.31 -26.48 -1.98
N ALA A 556 21.70 -26.36 -3.17
CA ALA A 556 22.00 -25.32 -4.14
C ALA A 556 21.64 -23.90 -3.65
N GLN A 557 20.74 -23.79 -2.67
CA GLN A 557 20.36 -22.54 -2.01
C GLN A 557 21.09 -22.33 -0.67
N GLU A 558 22.20 -23.05 -0.44
CA GLU A 558 22.99 -23.01 0.79
C GLU A 558 22.20 -23.44 2.05
N VAL A 559 21.07 -24.15 1.88
CA VAL A 559 20.29 -24.74 2.97
C VAL A 559 20.55 -26.24 3.02
N ARG A 560 20.96 -26.76 4.18
CA ARG A 560 21.14 -28.21 4.37
C ARG A 560 19.96 -28.78 5.14
N PRO A 561 19.03 -29.50 4.49
CA PRO A 561 17.92 -30.08 5.20
C PRO A 561 18.36 -31.34 5.95
N LEU A 562 17.61 -31.69 7.00
CA LEU A 562 17.67 -33.02 7.61
C LEU A 562 16.82 -33.96 6.75
N VAL A 563 17.34 -35.13 6.41
CA VAL A 563 16.57 -36.15 5.68
C VAL A 563 16.11 -37.22 6.68
N LEU A 564 14.81 -37.41 6.83
CA LEU A 564 14.22 -38.49 7.60
C LEU A 564 13.78 -39.60 6.63
N LEU A 565 14.30 -40.81 6.82
CA LEU A 565 14.03 -41.97 5.97
C LEU A 565 13.43 -43.12 6.77
N ASP A 566 12.63 -43.94 6.08
CA ASP A 566 12.12 -45.20 6.59
C ASP A 566 13.27 -46.20 6.80
N GLY A 567 13.08 -47.13 7.74
CA GLY A 567 14.04 -48.19 8.08
C GLY A 567 14.04 -49.38 7.11
N ASP A 568 13.40 -49.25 5.95
CA ASP A 568 13.29 -50.31 4.95
C ASP A 568 14.51 -50.35 4.00
N ASP A 569 14.57 -51.36 3.13
CA ASP A 569 15.66 -51.51 2.17
C ASP A 569 15.78 -50.30 1.22
N ALA A 570 14.65 -49.70 0.83
CA ALA A 570 14.63 -48.55 -0.07
C ALA A 570 15.23 -47.30 0.60
N GLY A 571 14.87 -47.04 1.86
CA GLY A 571 15.41 -45.98 2.71
C GLY A 571 16.91 -46.16 2.94
N ARG A 572 17.38 -47.38 3.25
CA ARG A 572 18.82 -47.66 3.43
C ARG A 572 19.62 -47.44 2.16
N VAL A 573 19.14 -47.91 1.00
CA VAL A 573 19.78 -47.66 -0.30
C VAL A 573 19.84 -46.16 -0.59
N ARG A 574 18.76 -45.41 -0.31
CA ARG A 574 18.73 -43.95 -0.51
C ARG A 574 19.67 -43.22 0.45
N ARG A 575 19.76 -43.63 1.71
CA ARG A 575 20.73 -43.12 2.70
C ARG A 575 22.15 -43.24 2.16
N ASP A 576 22.54 -44.43 1.72
CA ASP A 576 23.91 -44.68 1.26
C ASP A 576 24.24 -43.85 0.02
N ALA A 577 23.28 -43.71 -0.91
CA ALA A 577 23.42 -42.83 -2.07
C ALA A 577 23.56 -41.35 -1.66
N LEU A 578 22.73 -40.86 -0.74
CA LEU A 578 22.80 -39.47 -0.24
C LEU A 578 24.12 -39.19 0.48
N MET A 579 24.59 -40.11 1.32
CA MET A 579 25.86 -39.99 2.04
C MET A 579 27.05 -39.91 1.10
N LYS A 580 27.01 -40.68 0.00
CA LYS A 580 28.09 -40.67 -1.01
C LYS A 580 28.07 -39.42 -1.88
N GLU A 581 26.89 -38.95 -2.26
CA GLU A 581 26.72 -37.89 -3.28
C GLU A 581 26.60 -36.49 -2.69
N LEU A 582 25.73 -36.31 -1.69
CA LEU A 582 25.27 -34.98 -1.23
C LEU A 582 25.65 -34.66 0.22
N TYR A 583 25.86 -35.68 1.06
CA TYR A 583 26.06 -35.55 2.52
C TYR A 583 27.42 -36.08 3.02
N ALA A 584 28.42 -36.20 2.14
CA ALA A 584 29.75 -36.66 2.52
C ALA A 584 30.34 -35.79 3.65
N GLY A 585 30.69 -36.42 4.79
CA GLY A 585 31.21 -35.72 5.98
C GLY A 585 30.14 -35.01 6.83
N HIS A 586 28.86 -35.24 6.55
CA HIS A 586 27.73 -34.63 7.25
C HIS A 586 26.68 -35.68 7.67
N ASP A 587 27.15 -36.72 8.35
CA ASP A 587 26.36 -37.88 8.82
C ASP A 587 25.16 -37.46 9.70
N SER A 588 25.26 -36.30 10.36
CA SER A 588 24.17 -35.75 11.17
C SER A 588 22.94 -35.33 10.34
N GLY A 589 23.11 -35.09 9.03
CA GLY A 589 22.08 -34.61 8.11
C GLY A 589 21.12 -35.69 7.58
N ILE A 590 21.33 -36.96 7.95
CA ILE A 590 20.37 -38.04 7.65
C ILE A 590 20.01 -38.75 8.96
N LEU A 591 18.71 -38.99 9.16
CA LEU A 591 18.14 -39.67 10.31
C LEU A 591 17.29 -40.84 9.81
N MET A 592 17.57 -42.04 10.31
CA MET A 592 16.79 -43.23 10.00
C MET A 592 15.75 -43.47 11.11
N LEU A 593 14.54 -43.87 10.73
CA LEU A 593 13.44 -44.13 11.67
C LEU A 593 13.71 -45.30 12.62
N ASP A 594 14.35 -46.37 12.13
CA ASP A 594 14.71 -47.52 12.95
C ASP A 594 15.75 -47.14 14.02
N ASP A 595 16.74 -46.33 13.65
CA ASP A 595 17.77 -45.85 14.58
C ASP A 595 17.18 -44.97 15.69
N VAL A 596 16.35 -43.97 15.34
CA VAL A 596 15.78 -43.03 16.32
C VAL A 596 14.77 -43.68 17.26
N LEU A 597 14.04 -44.70 16.79
CA LEU A 597 13.07 -45.44 17.60
C LEU A 597 13.69 -46.58 18.41
N GLY A 598 15.02 -46.74 18.38
CA GLY A 598 15.73 -47.80 19.12
C GLY A 598 15.50 -49.21 18.57
N ARG A 599 15.19 -49.32 17.29
CA ARG A 599 14.90 -50.57 16.55
C ARG A 599 15.89 -50.79 15.41
N ALA A 600 17.13 -50.33 15.56
CA ALA A 600 18.17 -50.36 14.53
C ALA A 600 18.25 -51.72 13.81
N GLY A 601 18.20 -51.68 12.48
CA GLY A 601 18.23 -52.87 11.62
C GLY A 601 16.87 -53.53 11.37
N GLN A 602 15.78 -53.04 11.96
CA GLN A 602 14.41 -53.49 11.64
C GLN A 602 13.80 -52.62 10.52
N GLU A 603 12.87 -53.19 9.75
CA GLU A 603 12.02 -52.41 8.85
C GLU A 603 10.98 -51.64 9.67
N VAL A 604 11.07 -50.31 9.66
CA VAL A 604 10.21 -49.42 10.44
C VAL A 604 9.78 -48.24 9.55
N GLU A 605 8.48 -48.04 9.42
CA GLU A 605 7.85 -46.88 8.78
C GLU A 605 7.10 -46.04 9.83
N VAL A 606 6.65 -44.83 9.48
CA VAL A 606 5.94 -43.93 10.42
C VAL A 606 4.67 -44.58 10.98
N GLU A 607 3.98 -45.41 10.20
CA GLU A 607 2.78 -46.13 10.63
C GLU A 607 3.04 -47.09 11.81
N ASP A 608 4.28 -47.58 11.98
CA ASP A 608 4.66 -48.46 13.10
C ASP A 608 4.65 -47.73 14.46
N ILE A 609 4.72 -46.39 14.46
CA ILE A 609 4.55 -45.55 15.67
C ILE A 609 3.10 -45.61 16.16
N LEU A 610 2.15 -45.65 15.22
CA LEU A 610 0.71 -45.66 15.50
C LEU A 610 0.22 -47.06 15.88
N GLY A 611 0.76 -48.09 15.23
CA GLY A 611 0.44 -49.49 15.50
C GLY A 611 -0.86 -50.00 14.86
N GLU A 612 -1.04 -51.32 14.90
CA GLU A 612 -2.11 -52.01 14.16
C GLU A 612 -3.52 -51.66 14.64
N ASP A 613 -3.70 -51.38 15.94
CA ASP A 613 -4.99 -51.04 16.53
C ASP A 613 -5.55 -49.71 16.01
N ILE A 614 -4.69 -48.80 15.59
CA ILE A 614 -5.07 -47.49 15.04
C ILE A 614 -5.18 -47.54 13.52
N ILE A 615 -4.22 -48.18 12.85
CA ILE A 615 -4.15 -48.20 11.39
C ILE A 615 -5.20 -49.10 10.76
N LEU A 616 -5.42 -50.32 11.28
CA LEU A 616 -6.32 -51.30 10.63
C LEU A 616 -7.78 -50.83 10.53
N PRO A 617 -8.38 -50.17 11.54
CA PRO A 617 -9.71 -49.59 11.41
C PRO A 617 -9.81 -48.54 10.29
N ALA A 618 -8.80 -47.68 10.15
CA ALA A 618 -8.76 -46.67 9.10
C ALA A 618 -8.54 -47.27 7.71
N VAL A 619 -7.70 -48.30 7.60
CA VAL A 619 -7.55 -49.07 6.36
C VAL A 619 -8.89 -49.69 5.94
N LYS A 620 -9.65 -50.25 6.88
CA LYS A 620 -11.00 -50.77 6.61
C LYS A 620 -11.94 -49.67 6.09
N ALA A 621 -11.88 -48.47 6.65
CA ALA A 621 -12.70 -47.35 6.22
C ALA A 621 -12.36 -46.90 4.79
N VAL A 622 -11.07 -46.86 4.44
CA VAL A 622 -10.59 -46.44 3.11
C VAL A 622 -10.82 -47.52 2.04
N VAL A 623 -10.55 -48.78 2.35
CA VAL A 623 -10.59 -49.90 1.38
C VAL A 623 -11.97 -50.59 1.36
N GLY A 624 -12.85 -50.28 2.32
CA GLY A 624 -14.19 -50.86 2.46
C GLY A 624 -14.23 -52.31 2.96
N LYS A 625 -13.07 -52.95 3.15
CA LYS A 625 -12.93 -54.34 3.63
C LYS A 625 -11.99 -54.40 4.83
N ALA A 626 -12.34 -55.21 5.82
CA ALA A 626 -11.49 -55.41 7.00
C ALA A 626 -10.30 -56.31 6.66
N ILE A 627 -9.08 -55.86 6.99
CA ILE A 627 -7.85 -56.64 6.84
C ILE A 627 -7.50 -57.25 8.21
N LYS A 628 -7.38 -58.57 8.27
CA LYS A 628 -6.88 -59.28 9.46
C LYS A 628 -5.45 -59.77 9.25
N LEU A 629 -4.53 -59.33 10.10
CA LEU A 629 -3.12 -59.75 10.08
C LEU A 629 -2.95 -61.12 10.77
N THR A 630 -2.12 -61.98 10.19
CA THR A 630 -1.65 -63.23 10.78
C THR A 630 -0.19 -63.12 11.21
N ASP A 631 0.31 -64.06 12.00
CA ASP A 631 1.73 -64.09 12.41
C ASP A 631 2.70 -64.22 11.23
N ALA A 632 2.25 -64.79 10.11
CA ALA A 632 3.02 -64.82 8.87
C ALA A 632 3.10 -63.43 8.22
N ASP A 633 1.99 -62.68 8.21
CA ASP A 633 1.96 -61.32 7.65
C ASP A 633 2.81 -60.36 8.50
N ARG A 634 2.77 -60.48 9.84
CA ARG A 634 3.58 -59.64 10.76
C ARG A 634 5.09 -59.86 10.64
N LYS A 635 5.52 -60.97 10.03
CA LYS A 635 6.94 -61.24 9.72
C LYS A 635 7.40 -60.58 8.43
N ALA A 636 6.51 -59.91 7.69
CA ALA A 636 6.83 -59.26 6.42
C ALA A 636 7.56 -57.91 6.58
N GLY A 637 7.89 -57.50 7.81
CA GLY A 637 8.62 -56.26 8.09
C GLY A 637 7.75 -55.22 8.80
N SER A 638 7.72 -54.00 8.25
CA SER A 638 6.91 -52.88 8.75
C SER A 638 5.40 -53.19 8.74
N LEU A 639 4.61 -52.42 9.51
CA LEU A 639 3.16 -52.53 9.51
C LEU A 639 2.56 -52.34 8.10
N PRO A 640 2.99 -51.36 7.27
CA PRO A 640 2.56 -51.27 5.89
C PRO A 640 2.90 -52.51 5.04
N SER A 641 4.08 -53.13 5.24
CA SER A 641 4.45 -54.39 4.59
C SER A 641 3.56 -55.56 5.04
N ALA A 642 3.24 -55.65 6.33
CA ALA A 642 2.30 -56.63 6.86
C ALA A 642 0.88 -56.45 6.29
N ILE A 643 0.42 -55.21 6.15
CA ILE A 643 -0.88 -54.89 5.53
C ILE A 643 -0.89 -55.30 4.05
N LYS A 644 0.17 -55.01 3.29
CA LYS A 644 0.29 -55.44 1.89
C LYS A 644 0.30 -56.97 1.76
N ALA A 645 1.04 -57.67 2.61
CA ALA A 645 1.07 -59.14 2.64
C ALA A 645 -0.32 -59.73 2.93
N ALA A 646 -1.01 -59.19 3.94
CA ALA A 646 -2.34 -59.62 4.32
C ALA A 646 -3.40 -59.29 3.25
N ALA A 647 -3.32 -58.13 2.60
CA ALA A 647 -4.21 -57.72 1.51
C ALA A 647 -4.06 -58.68 0.31
N LYS A 648 -2.83 -58.98 -0.09
CA LYS A 648 -2.52 -59.96 -1.14
C LYS A 648 -3.08 -61.34 -0.81
N ARG A 649 -2.89 -61.82 0.43
CA ARG A 649 -3.42 -63.11 0.90
C ARG A 649 -4.96 -63.14 0.90
N GLN A 650 -5.61 -62.01 1.17
CA GLN A 650 -7.07 -61.89 1.25
C GLN A 650 -7.73 -61.49 -0.08
N GLY A 651 -6.97 -61.29 -1.15
CA GLY A 651 -7.49 -60.83 -2.44
C GLY A 651 -8.11 -59.43 -2.35
N ILE A 652 -7.58 -58.58 -1.49
CA ILE A 652 -7.99 -57.18 -1.33
C ILE A 652 -7.00 -56.33 -2.11
N ASP A 653 -7.51 -55.53 -3.04
CA ASP A 653 -6.71 -54.59 -3.80
C ASP A 653 -6.50 -53.30 -3.00
N LEU A 654 -5.26 -52.84 -2.91
CA LEU A 654 -4.91 -51.60 -2.22
C LEU A 654 -4.72 -50.51 -3.28
N PRO A 655 -5.51 -49.42 -3.25
CA PRO A 655 -5.41 -48.38 -4.26
C PRO A 655 -4.04 -47.67 -4.20
N ASP A 656 -3.62 -47.11 -5.33
CA ASP A 656 -2.44 -46.26 -5.37
C ASP A 656 -2.55 -45.12 -4.37
N GLY A 657 -1.51 -44.90 -3.57
CA GLY A 657 -1.50 -43.86 -2.53
C GLY A 657 -2.34 -44.18 -1.28
N TRP A 658 -2.78 -45.42 -1.08
CA TRP A 658 -3.62 -45.80 0.09
C TRP A 658 -3.06 -45.33 1.44
N LYS A 659 -1.73 -45.32 1.64
CA LYS A 659 -1.10 -44.82 2.88
C LYS A 659 -1.49 -43.36 3.18
N ALA A 660 -1.45 -42.50 2.16
CA ALA A 660 -1.82 -41.10 2.29
C ALA A 660 -3.33 -40.92 2.54
N SER A 661 -4.17 -41.72 1.87
CA SER A 661 -5.63 -41.71 2.11
C SER A 661 -5.97 -42.13 3.55
N VAL A 662 -5.30 -43.14 4.09
CA VAL A 662 -5.44 -43.58 5.49
C VAL A 662 -4.99 -42.48 6.45
N ALA A 663 -3.85 -41.83 6.17
CA ALA A 663 -3.35 -40.73 6.99
C ALA A 663 -4.34 -39.55 7.04
N ILE A 664 -4.85 -39.11 5.88
CA ILE A 664 -5.84 -38.02 5.80
C ILE A 664 -7.11 -38.38 6.58
N HIS A 665 -7.61 -39.61 6.43
CA HIS A 665 -8.80 -40.08 7.15
C HIS A 665 -8.60 -40.04 8.66
N LEU A 666 -7.49 -40.59 9.16
CA LEU A 666 -7.18 -40.63 10.60
C LEU A 666 -7.01 -39.23 11.18
N VAL A 667 -6.22 -38.37 10.53
CA VAL A 667 -5.96 -37.01 11.03
C VAL A 667 -7.25 -36.18 11.05
N SER A 668 -8.10 -36.32 10.04
CA SER A 668 -9.41 -35.66 10.01
C SER A 668 -10.31 -36.18 11.14
N GLU A 669 -10.37 -37.50 11.33
CA GLU A 669 -11.15 -38.11 12.42
C GLU A 669 -10.69 -37.65 13.80
N TRP A 670 -9.37 -37.58 14.05
CA TRP A 670 -8.83 -37.11 15.32
C TRP A 670 -9.17 -35.64 15.59
N ALA A 671 -9.15 -34.80 14.54
CA ALA A 671 -9.53 -33.40 14.65
C ALA A 671 -11.03 -33.24 14.95
N GLU A 672 -11.90 -33.98 14.25
CA GLU A 672 -13.36 -33.93 14.42
C GLU A 672 -13.81 -34.46 15.78
N LYS A 673 -13.30 -35.63 16.17
CA LYS A 673 -13.71 -36.32 17.41
C LYS A 673 -12.91 -35.88 18.64
N ARG A 674 -11.92 -35.01 18.48
CA ARG A 674 -10.95 -34.63 19.52
C ARG A 674 -10.31 -35.84 20.19
N THR A 675 -9.96 -36.83 19.39
CA THR A 675 -9.36 -38.08 19.85
C THR A 675 -7.98 -37.78 20.44
N GLN A 676 -7.72 -38.30 21.65
CA GLN A 676 -6.39 -38.31 22.25
C GLN A 676 -5.71 -39.65 21.96
N LEU A 677 -4.50 -39.61 21.42
CA LEU A 677 -3.74 -40.81 21.09
C LEU A 677 -3.22 -41.52 22.35
N PRO A 678 -3.05 -42.86 22.32
CA PRO A 678 -2.52 -43.62 23.45
C PRO A 678 -1.12 -43.17 23.86
N ASP A 679 -0.81 -43.22 25.16
CA ASP A 679 0.50 -42.84 25.70
C ASP A 679 1.71 -43.56 25.05
N PRO A 680 1.66 -44.86 24.71
CA PRO A 680 2.76 -45.53 24.01
C PRO A 680 3.10 -44.91 22.65
N VAL A 681 2.07 -44.47 21.91
CA VAL A 681 2.22 -43.80 20.60
C VAL A 681 2.87 -42.44 20.80
N LEU A 682 2.37 -41.65 21.75
CA LEU A 682 2.91 -40.33 22.06
C LEU A 682 4.35 -40.39 22.59
N ALA A 683 4.71 -41.43 23.34
CA ALA A 683 6.08 -41.64 23.82
C ALA A 683 7.05 -41.96 22.68
N GLN A 684 6.64 -42.75 21.68
CA GLN A 684 7.46 -43.00 20.48
C GLN A 684 7.59 -41.76 19.60
N ALA A 685 6.51 -41.00 19.42
CA ALA A 685 6.54 -39.73 18.71
C ALA A 685 7.45 -38.70 19.40
N GLU A 686 7.41 -38.61 20.73
CA GLU A 686 8.29 -37.75 21.53
C GLU A 686 9.77 -38.10 21.31
N THR A 687 10.12 -39.40 21.26
CA THR A 687 11.49 -39.85 20.96
C THR A 687 11.92 -39.41 19.56
N LEU A 688 11.06 -39.56 18.56
CA LEU A 688 11.34 -39.10 17.19
C LEU A 688 11.59 -37.59 17.13
N PHE A 689 10.74 -36.77 17.76
CA PHE A 689 10.90 -35.32 17.74
C PHE A 689 12.14 -34.84 18.49
N LYS A 690 12.52 -35.51 19.59
CA LYS A 690 13.82 -35.26 20.25
C LYS A 690 14.98 -35.56 19.31
N GLY A 691 14.95 -36.71 18.64
CA GLY A 691 15.97 -37.07 17.66
C GLY A 691 16.10 -36.07 16.51
N ILE A 692 14.98 -35.58 15.97
CA ILE A 692 14.97 -34.52 14.95
C ILE A 692 15.58 -33.22 15.49
N ALA A 693 15.15 -32.78 16.68
CA ALA A 693 15.64 -31.53 17.27
C ALA A 693 17.15 -31.56 17.56
N GLU A 694 17.66 -32.70 18.07
CA GLU A 694 19.08 -32.90 18.36
C GLU A 694 19.97 -32.69 17.14
N ARG A 695 19.53 -33.14 15.95
CA ARG A 695 20.29 -32.96 14.69
C ARG A 695 20.45 -31.50 14.31
N PHE A 696 19.46 -30.65 14.60
CA PHE A 696 19.57 -29.22 14.35
C PHE A 696 20.42 -28.48 15.40
N THR A 697 20.53 -28.99 16.62
CA THR A 697 21.42 -28.43 17.66
C THR A 697 22.87 -28.88 17.54
N ALA A 698 23.13 -30.09 17.03
CA ALA A 698 24.46 -30.72 17.06
C ALA A 698 25.37 -30.41 15.86
N GLY A 699 24.91 -29.68 14.82
CA GLY A 699 25.81 -29.35 13.71
C GLY A 699 25.21 -28.87 12.39
N LEU A 700 23.89 -28.66 12.29
CA LEU A 700 23.28 -28.11 11.06
C LEU A 700 23.23 -26.56 11.06
N SER A 701 23.60 -25.90 12.16
CA SER A 701 23.51 -24.44 12.33
C SER A 701 24.78 -23.65 11.95
N THR A 702 25.85 -24.28 11.46
CA THR A 702 27.12 -23.59 11.17
C THR A 702 27.23 -22.99 9.75
N GLY A 703 26.10 -22.78 9.06
CA GLY A 703 26.10 -22.13 7.73
C GLY A 703 26.10 -20.60 7.75
N VAL A 704 25.86 -19.95 8.90
CA VAL A 704 25.67 -18.49 8.97
C VAL A 704 26.73 -17.84 9.87
N GLN A 705 28.02 -18.12 9.65
CA GLN A 705 29.08 -17.20 10.01
C GLN A 705 30.17 -17.17 8.93
N THR A 706 30.21 -16.04 8.22
CA THR A 706 31.36 -15.49 7.47
C THR A 706 31.97 -16.32 6.32
N THR A 707 31.46 -16.13 5.11
CA THR A 707 32.21 -16.40 3.85
C THR A 707 32.50 -15.12 3.07
N ALA A 708 33.22 -14.19 3.71
CA ALA A 708 34.00 -13.20 2.96
C ALA A 708 35.35 -13.77 2.46
N GLU A 709 35.83 -14.88 3.04
CA GLU A 709 37.16 -15.43 2.74
C GLU A 709 37.15 -16.61 1.75
N GLY A 710 36.06 -17.38 1.66
CA GLY A 710 35.98 -18.57 0.78
C GLY A 710 35.97 -18.29 -0.73
N ARG A 711 35.60 -17.07 -1.17
CA ARG A 711 35.63 -16.68 -2.59
C ARG A 711 37.03 -16.35 -3.12
N ARG A 712 38.04 -16.19 -2.27
CA ARG A 712 39.42 -15.90 -2.70
C ARG A 712 40.17 -17.14 -3.23
N ALA A 713 39.76 -18.35 -2.87
CA ALA A 713 40.52 -19.56 -3.20
C ALA A 713 40.14 -20.26 -4.54
N ARG A 714 39.05 -19.87 -5.20
CA ARG A 714 38.59 -20.50 -6.47
C ARG A 714 38.87 -19.69 -7.73
N ALA A 715 39.60 -18.58 -7.64
CA ALA A 715 40.06 -17.79 -8.79
C ALA A 715 41.58 -17.92 -9.04
N ALA A 716 42.26 -18.84 -8.35
CA ALA A 716 43.70 -19.07 -8.46
C ALA A 716 44.07 -20.56 -8.65
N SER A 717 43.21 -21.33 -9.33
CA SER A 717 43.51 -22.67 -9.84
C SER A 717 43.00 -22.83 -11.26
#